data_AF-A0AAD9QIE5-F1
#
_entry.id   AF-A0AAD9QIE5-F1
#
_cell.length_a   1.000
_cell.length_b   1.000
_cell.length_c   1.000
_cell.angle_alpha   90.00
_cell.angle_beta   90.00
_cell.angle_gamma   90.00
#
_symmetry.space_group_name_H-M   'P 1'
#
loop_
_entity.id
_entity.type
_entity.pdbx_description
1 polymer ?
#
loop_
_entity_poly.entity_id
_entity_poly.type
_entity_poly.pdbx_seq_one_letter_code
_entity_poly.pdbx_strand_id
1 'polypeptide(L)'
;MYEATESDEDAYGDDMVTLDVSKSPEKPINEFKLYNANVKCKIVDFDSLENPFIIPFLFNCQSDNGHLISTALPAGIQQNATFVVDISRLENRSDLYAHENGAWKMTGCRPKYYSIDKDENGRVAELERVHDHSNCDVLVRRRTYTCSSYKWYHKTIVSIEYGKDIDKWFPLVLLHYQFDGKPTKFKVEKHGNRTSSNMPSVRTKASTKQSIAEKAQQYGPKRALFQVTKESGGVCGVDSTGTLPRNETQVKYIKKKQQEPGPVNKDPLASVMELQKTTFHDFIREIVCNDLPTVMLFTDRQLNNIVKFCCHRRPNQVSELGVDLTFQLGPFYILVTSYKNTVLKVKGTNRHPCCIGPVMICLTKEETTYLSFIQCLIREFPGLSEHLHATGTDGERALINALAAGFQRAAPSLPTREGLIWSSSREAFDARAEVLMEEWDTLERSEKGGPPMFSEHFRAHKLEDMQTRMARYVMKGLGLGDKPYQQNIPESINDMLKDWSNFVPRDMDKFIVQLSDKWEVLPQFEHNLSTKSHGEMTPEERKAFMQKVDKVCPDPAAYKRCLSFKFTAATCTTTSGESASNQFSCDISELAPLNGQFSKEEQASLLEKGKSILHNAKFREGFQEGVFFVDSEGPLPYRVQCLKSGTCSCGCNFFNRNNLCFHCLAVAIHRGCVQKVVQAYKGRNLNKISTSTAPKNVGAKAPSRKRPLDDVVMESHSQKQIKGNIRKCAGCFKPIMSAVAGYHEADDQNCCFARFEAYHFWRKETRQWQLTTSTRHYHLNPVCTKVSGKESSVKIQASFVVSDRLQLLIKDRFDYDLGS
;
A
#
# COMPACT_ATOMS: atom_id res chain seq x y z
N MET A 1 7.28 29.31 5.45
CA MET A 1 7.03 30.69 4.99
C MET A 1 7.98 31.58 5.76
N TYR A 2 9.13 31.82 5.15
CA TYR A 2 9.90 33.03 5.34
C TYR A 2 10.12 33.49 3.91
N GLU A 3 9.70 34.72 3.62
CA GLU A 3 9.80 35.35 2.31
C GLU A 3 11.25 35.29 1.84
N ALA A 4 11.45 34.65 0.70
CA ALA A 4 12.68 34.80 -0.05
C ALA A 4 12.58 36.18 -0.69
N THR A 5 13.35 37.12 -0.17
CA THR A 5 13.62 38.40 -0.82
C THR A 5 14.07 38.13 -2.25
N GLU A 6 13.31 38.65 -3.20
CA GLU A 6 13.70 38.76 -4.61
C GLU A 6 15.04 39.49 -4.66
N SER A 7 16.07 38.78 -5.13
CA SER A 7 17.28 39.39 -5.64
C SER A 7 17.15 39.43 -7.15
N ASP A 8 17.03 40.65 -7.67
CA ASP A 8 17.03 41.01 -9.08
C ASP A 8 18.23 40.38 -9.82
N GLU A 9 17.97 39.39 -10.67
CA GLU A 9 18.87 38.95 -11.75
C GLU A 9 18.12 38.89 -13.10
N ASP A 10 17.00 39.61 -13.24
CA ASP A 10 16.23 39.72 -14.50
C ASP A 10 16.55 41.02 -15.26
N ALA A 11 17.78 41.54 -15.14
CA ALA A 11 18.21 42.76 -15.80
C ALA A 11 19.36 42.54 -16.79
N TYR A 12 19.23 41.61 -17.75
CA TYR A 12 19.99 41.65 -19.02
C TYR A 12 19.29 40.83 -20.13
N GLY A 13 18.76 41.54 -21.13
CA GLY A 13 18.62 41.09 -22.53
C GLY A 13 17.50 40.12 -22.86
N ASP A 14 16.36 40.66 -23.28
CA ASP A 14 15.22 39.98 -23.90
C ASP A 14 15.37 39.93 -25.43
N ASP A 15 16.49 39.40 -25.94
CA ASP A 15 16.71 39.25 -27.38
C ASP A 15 16.57 37.78 -27.79
N MET A 16 15.58 37.51 -28.65
CA MET A 16 15.44 36.27 -29.42
C MET A 16 16.69 36.10 -30.29
N VAL A 17 17.59 35.19 -29.91
CA VAL A 17 18.69 34.76 -30.76
C VAL A 17 18.57 33.25 -30.97
N THR A 18 18.07 32.86 -32.14
CA THR A 18 18.37 31.54 -32.71
C THR A 18 19.89 31.51 -32.91
N LEU A 19 20.60 30.81 -32.02
CA LEU A 19 22.05 30.68 -32.11
C LEU A 19 22.33 29.51 -33.05
N ASP A 20 22.87 29.80 -34.23
CA ASP A 20 23.50 28.79 -35.09
C ASP A 20 24.69 28.19 -34.33
N VAL A 21 24.47 27.01 -33.75
CA VAL A 21 25.48 26.24 -33.01
C VAL A 21 26.11 25.15 -33.88
N SER A 22 25.93 25.19 -35.21
CA SER A 22 26.55 24.25 -36.14
C SER A 22 28.08 24.26 -36.08
N LYS A 23 28.65 25.36 -35.57
CA LYS A 23 30.08 25.56 -35.30
C LYS A 23 30.46 25.51 -33.83
N SER A 24 29.52 25.21 -32.93
CA SER A 24 29.73 25.29 -31.49
C SER A 24 29.95 23.91 -30.84
N PRO A 25 30.98 23.76 -30.00
CA PRO A 25 31.95 24.80 -29.69
C PRO A 25 33.03 24.85 -30.78
N GLU A 26 33.46 26.06 -31.14
CA GLU A 26 34.85 26.24 -31.55
C GLU A 26 35.69 25.50 -30.49
N LYS A 27 36.41 24.50 -30.99
CA LYS A 27 37.25 23.50 -30.29
C LYS A 27 37.48 23.80 -28.79
N PRO A 28 37.12 22.91 -27.84
CA PRO A 28 37.68 23.02 -26.49
C PRO A 28 39.20 23.13 -26.62
N ILE A 29 39.82 24.05 -25.89
CA ILE A 29 41.28 24.14 -25.81
C ILE A 29 41.77 22.70 -25.57
N ASN A 30 42.61 22.18 -26.47
CA ASN A 30 43.01 20.77 -26.63
C ASN A 30 43.68 20.11 -25.40
N GLU A 31 43.60 20.70 -24.22
CA GLU A 31 44.31 20.30 -23.01
C GLU A 31 43.33 20.06 -21.86
N PHE A 32 43.20 18.81 -21.45
CA PHE A 32 42.64 18.46 -20.15
C PHE A 32 43.77 18.22 -19.15
N LYS A 33 43.52 18.54 -17.88
CA LYS A 33 44.46 18.24 -16.78
C LYS A 33 43.94 17.07 -15.96
N LEU A 34 44.83 16.14 -15.61
CA LEU A 34 44.45 15.03 -14.72
C LEU A 34 44.34 15.53 -13.28
N TYR A 35 43.18 15.34 -12.67
CA TYR A 35 43.01 15.64 -11.25
C TYR A 35 43.69 14.57 -10.41
N ASN A 36 44.66 14.95 -9.57
CA ASN A 36 45.47 14.05 -8.74
C ASN A 36 46.11 12.88 -9.53
N ALA A 37 46.55 13.13 -10.77
CA ALA A 37 47.08 12.12 -11.69
C ALA A 37 46.11 10.94 -11.99
N ASN A 38 44.81 11.08 -11.68
CA ASN A 38 43.81 10.06 -11.94
C ASN A 38 43.30 10.18 -13.38
N VAL A 39 43.65 9.21 -14.23
CA VAL A 39 43.22 9.13 -15.64
C VAL A 39 41.69 9.13 -15.83
N LYS A 40 40.92 8.80 -14.79
CA LYS A 40 39.46 8.78 -14.80
C LYS A 40 38.83 10.13 -14.44
N CYS A 41 39.60 11.11 -13.99
CA CYS A 41 39.13 12.43 -13.57
C CYS A 41 39.89 13.55 -14.30
N LYS A 42 39.20 14.20 -15.24
CA LYS A 42 39.78 15.15 -16.19
C LYS A 42 39.17 16.52 -16.00
N ILE A 43 40.02 17.50 -15.70
CA ILE A 43 39.65 18.92 -15.64
C ILE A 43 39.67 19.47 -17.05
N VAL A 44 38.57 20.09 -17.45
CA VAL A 44 38.37 20.68 -18.77
C VAL A 44 38.16 22.19 -18.59
N ASP A 45 38.91 22.99 -19.35
CA ASP A 45 38.76 24.43 -19.37
C ASP A 45 37.74 24.80 -20.48
N PHE A 46 36.77 25.64 -20.15
CA PHE A 46 35.71 26.09 -21.07
C PHE A 46 35.72 27.62 -21.14
N ASP A 47 35.59 28.18 -22.35
CA ASP A 47 35.52 29.64 -22.55
C ASP A 47 34.21 30.23 -22.03
N SER A 48 33.11 29.47 -22.19
CA SER A 48 31.80 29.82 -21.64
C SER A 48 31.14 28.60 -21.02
N LEU A 49 30.54 28.80 -19.84
CA LEU A 49 29.74 27.79 -19.14
C LEU A 49 28.24 28.03 -19.30
N GLU A 50 27.83 28.88 -20.24
CA GLU A 50 26.43 29.13 -20.52
C GLU A 50 25.77 27.97 -21.26
N ASN A 51 24.46 27.81 -21.04
CA ASN A 51 23.69 26.71 -21.59
C ASN A 51 23.79 26.56 -23.12
N PRO A 52 23.77 27.64 -23.94
CA PRO A 52 23.86 27.50 -25.40
C PRO A 52 25.14 26.81 -25.88
N PHE A 53 26.23 26.90 -25.12
CA PHE A 53 27.50 26.25 -25.44
C PHE A 53 27.60 24.85 -24.82
N ILE A 54 27.13 24.70 -23.56
CA ILE A 54 27.26 23.44 -22.83
C ILE A 54 26.30 22.36 -23.33
N ILE A 55 25.08 22.71 -23.77
CA ILE A 55 24.09 21.71 -24.19
C ILE A 55 24.53 20.97 -25.46
N PRO A 56 24.88 21.64 -26.57
CA PRO A 56 25.36 20.96 -27.78
C PRO A 56 26.64 20.19 -27.50
N PHE A 57 27.55 20.77 -26.70
CA PHE A 57 28.76 20.08 -26.27
C PHE A 57 28.42 18.77 -25.55
N LEU A 58 27.52 18.74 -24.56
CA LEU A 58 27.19 17.49 -23.85
C LEU A 58 26.64 16.43 -24.80
N PHE A 59 25.81 16.79 -25.78
CA PHE A 59 25.29 15.83 -26.77
C PHE A 59 26.36 15.28 -27.70
N ASN A 60 27.24 16.14 -28.21
CA ASN A 60 28.23 15.78 -29.24
C ASN A 60 29.58 15.35 -28.63
N CYS A 61 29.81 15.55 -27.33
CA CYS A 61 31.09 15.31 -26.66
C CYS A 61 31.56 13.86 -26.80
N GLN A 62 30.64 12.89 -26.78
CA GLN A 62 31.00 11.47 -26.89
C GLN A 62 31.65 11.15 -28.24
N SER A 63 31.18 11.74 -29.35
CA SER A 63 31.74 11.53 -30.68
C SER A 63 32.98 12.39 -30.92
N ASP A 64 32.93 13.65 -30.51
CA ASP A 64 33.91 14.65 -30.97
C ASP A 64 35.07 14.80 -29.99
N ASN A 65 34.80 14.60 -28.69
CA ASN A 65 35.69 14.94 -27.60
C ASN A 65 35.69 13.89 -26.47
N GLY A 66 35.47 12.61 -26.81
CA GLY A 66 35.30 11.54 -25.80
C GLY A 66 36.49 11.39 -24.84
N HIS A 67 37.68 11.82 -25.27
CA HIS A 67 38.88 11.86 -24.44
C HIS A 67 38.81 12.87 -23.27
N LEU A 68 37.90 13.84 -23.29
CA LEU A 68 37.66 14.81 -22.20
C LEU A 68 36.74 14.27 -21.09
N ILE A 69 36.04 13.16 -21.34
CA ILE A 69 35.03 12.63 -20.43
C ILE A 69 35.69 11.91 -19.24
N SER A 70 35.26 12.29 -18.03
CA SER A 70 35.61 11.64 -16.77
C SER A 70 34.69 10.45 -16.51
N THR A 71 35.28 9.31 -16.22
CA THR A 71 34.56 8.05 -15.90
C THR A 71 34.50 7.78 -14.40
N ALA A 72 35.11 8.63 -13.58
CA ALA A 72 35.02 8.58 -12.13
C ALA A 72 34.76 9.98 -11.56
N LEU A 73 34.09 10.01 -10.41
CA LEU A 73 33.80 11.26 -9.71
C LEU A 73 35.04 11.74 -8.95
N PRO A 74 35.52 12.97 -9.17
CA PRO A 74 36.61 13.55 -8.38
C PRO A 74 36.20 13.73 -6.92
N ALA A 75 37.11 13.40 -6.00
CA ALA A 75 36.90 13.44 -4.56
C ALA A 75 37.76 14.53 -3.90
N GLY A 76 37.19 15.28 -2.94
CA GLY A 76 37.95 16.23 -2.11
C GLY A 76 38.47 17.47 -2.84
N ILE A 77 37.75 17.93 -3.88
CA ILE A 77 38.17 19.05 -4.72
C ILE A 77 38.16 20.35 -3.91
N GLN A 78 39.28 21.06 -3.84
CA GLN A 78 39.37 22.38 -3.20
C GLN A 78 40.14 23.35 -4.11
N GLN A 79 39.80 23.32 -5.40
CA GLN A 79 40.29 24.23 -6.43
C GLN A 79 39.15 24.54 -7.41
N ASN A 80 39.31 25.61 -8.19
CA ASN A 80 38.43 25.87 -9.33
C ASN A 80 38.68 24.79 -10.39
N ALA A 81 37.63 24.11 -10.83
CA ALA A 81 37.73 23.03 -11.79
C ALA A 81 36.38 22.72 -12.42
N THR A 82 36.39 22.35 -13.69
CA THR A 82 35.21 21.85 -14.41
C THR A 82 35.47 20.44 -14.91
N PHE A 83 34.48 19.57 -14.79
CA PHE A 83 34.54 18.18 -15.22
C PHE A 83 33.31 17.86 -16.08
N VAL A 84 33.52 17.06 -17.11
CA VAL A 84 32.45 16.41 -17.86
C VAL A 84 32.40 14.97 -17.36
N VAL A 85 31.34 14.57 -16.67
CA VAL A 85 31.26 13.25 -16.01
C VAL A 85 30.22 12.39 -16.69
N ASP A 86 30.62 11.18 -17.07
CA ASP A 86 29.68 10.14 -17.48
C ASP A 86 29.11 9.43 -16.24
N ILE A 87 27.90 9.84 -15.85
CA ILE A 87 27.21 9.27 -14.68
C ILE A 87 26.76 7.83 -14.92
N SER A 88 26.69 7.36 -16.17
CA SER A 88 26.36 5.97 -16.49
C SER A 88 27.51 5.00 -16.20
N ARG A 89 28.74 5.51 -16.07
CA ARG A 89 29.94 4.74 -15.71
C ARG A 89 30.17 4.64 -14.20
N LEU A 90 29.41 5.37 -13.41
CA LEU A 90 29.44 5.25 -11.95
C LEU A 90 28.69 3.98 -11.53
N GLU A 91 29.14 3.32 -10.46
CA GLU A 91 28.45 2.14 -9.89
C GLU A 91 26.99 2.45 -9.54
N ASN A 92 26.73 3.69 -9.11
CA ASN A 92 25.39 4.22 -8.97
C ASN A 92 25.37 5.70 -9.43
N ARG A 93 24.42 6.10 -10.28
CA ARG A 93 24.30 7.48 -10.76
C ARG A 93 24.21 8.52 -9.64
N SER A 94 23.62 8.16 -8.50
CA SER A 94 23.52 9.03 -7.31
C SER A 94 24.83 9.20 -6.55
N ASP A 95 25.88 8.45 -6.89
CA ASP A 95 27.22 8.70 -6.37
C ASP A 95 27.73 10.07 -6.78
N LEU A 96 27.17 10.65 -7.85
CA LEU A 96 27.36 12.04 -8.27
C LEU A 96 27.27 13.04 -7.12
N TYR A 97 26.59 12.77 -6.01
CA TYR A 97 26.46 13.72 -4.89
C TYR A 97 27.53 13.55 -3.78
N ALA A 98 28.44 12.59 -3.88
CA ALA A 98 29.39 12.21 -2.83
C ALA A 98 30.82 12.70 -3.14
N HIS A 99 31.10 13.99 -2.93
CA HIS A 99 32.37 14.64 -3.31
C HIS A 99 33.33 14.96 -2.13
N GLU A 100 33.07 14.39 -0.95
CA GLU A 100 33.94 14.46 0.24
C GLU A 100 34.15 15.83 0.93
N ASN A 101 33.68 16.95 0.36
CA ASN A 101 33.76 18.28 0.98
C ASN A 101 32.63 18.64 1.98
N GLY A 102 32.04 17.65 2.64
CA GLY A 102 31.00 17.92 3.63
C GLY A 102 29.59 18.10 3.06
N ALA A 103 28.77 18.87 3.78
CA ALA A 103 27.38 19.15 3.42
C ALA A 103 27.29 20.32 2.43
N TRP A 104 26.28 20.25 1.56
CA TRP A 104 26.04 21.23 0.49
C TRP A 104 24.60 21.75 0.61
N LYS A 105 24.43 23.07 0.54
CA LYS A 105 23.11 23.73 0.51
C LYS A 105 22.81 24.18 -0.91
N MET A 106 21.70 23.71 -1.47
CA MET A 106 21.26 24.14 -2.81
C MET A 106 20.77 25.58 -2.76
N THR A 107 21.26 26.43 -3.67
CA THR A 107 20.94 27.86 -3.77
C THR A 107 20.24 28.22 -5.08
N GLY A 108 20.41 27.43 -6.14
CA GLY A 108 19.74 27.64 -7.44
C GLY A 108 19.30 26.33 -8.08
N CYS A 109 18.12 26.31 -8.72
CA CYS A 109 17.53 25.08 -9.28
C CYS A 109 16.45 25.31 -10.38
N ARG A 110 16.31 26.53 -10.93
CA ARG A 110 15.26 26.81 -11.94
C ARG A 110 15.56 26.02 -13.25
N PRO A 111 14.60 25.25 -13.78
CA PRO A 111 14.78 24.57 -15.07
C PRO A 111 14.69 25.57 -16.23
N LYS A 112 15.38 25.25 -17.33
CA LYS A 112 15.26 25.93 -18.64
C LYS A 112 14.93 24.88 -19.70
N TYR A 113 14.16 25.27 -20.72
CA TYR A 113 13.64 24.38 -21.75
C TYR A 113 14.24 24.75 -23.10
N TYR A 114 14.55 23.73 -23.91
CA TYR A 114 15.15 23.94 -25.22
C TYR A 114 14.56 23.00 -26.27
N SER A 115 14.44 23.51 -27.50
CA SER A 115 14.20 22.75 -28.74
C SER A 115 15.55 22.49 -29.41
N ILE A 116 15.73 21.31 -30.01
CA ILE A 116 16.99 20.88 -30.60
C ILE A 116 16.76 20.31 -31.99
N ASP A 117 17.48 20.87 -32.97
CA ASP A 117 17.56 20.28 -34.31
C ASP A 117 18.89 19.55 -34.50
N LYS A 118 18.79 18.38 -35.15
CA LYS A 118 19.93 17.51 -35.41
C LYS A 118 20.26 17.46 -36.89
N ASP A 119 21.56 17.38 -37.19
CA ASP A 119 22.04 17.15 -38.55
C ASP A 119 21.78 15.72 -39.03
N GLU A 120 22.12 15.45 -40.30
CA GLU A 120 21.98 14.12 -40.93
C GLU A 120 22.77 13.00 -40.21
N ASN A 121 23.77 13.37 -39.41
CA ASN A 121 24.59 12.46 -38.60
C ASN A 121 24.05 12.30 -37.17
N GLY A 122 22.91 12.92 -36.84
CA GLY A 122 22.27 12.90 -35.52
C GLY A 122 22.95 13.79 -34.48
N ARG A 123 23.85 14.68 -34.88
CA ARG A 123 24.52 15.65 -34.01
C ARG A 123 23.62 16.85 -33.78
N VAL A 124 23.68 17.44 -32.60
CA VAL A 124 22.95 18.68 -32.32
C VAL A 124 23.61 19.82 -33.10
N ALA A 125 22.86 20.42 -34.02
CA ALA A 125 23.32 21.47 -34.92
C ALA A 125 22.66 22.83 -34.62
N GLU A 126 21.42 22.82 -34.14
CA GLU A 126 20.71 24.05 -33.71
C GLU A 126 20.08 23.85 -32.33
N LEU A 127 19.97 24.95 -31.58
CA LEU A 127 19.42 24.97 -30.23
C LEU A 127 18.63 26.26 -30.00
N GLU A 128 17.35 26.13 -29.68
CA GLU A 128 16.47 27.25 -29.38
C GLU A 128 15.97 27.18 -27.93
N ARG A 129 15.99 28.32 -27.21
CA ARG A 129 15.40 28.40 -25.87
C ARG A 129 13.89 28.59 -25.99
N VAL A 130 13.11 27.71 -25.36
CA VAL A 130 11.64 27.79 -25.34
C VAL A 130 11.11 28.11 -23.95
N HIS A 131 9.92 28.72 -23.89
CA HIS A 131 9.28 29.14 -22.64
C HIS A 131 8.26 28.14 -22.08
N ASP A 132 7.75 27.23 -22.91
CA ASP A 132 6.78 26.21 -22.52
C ASP A 132 7.39 24.80 -22.56
N HIS A 133 7.03 23.98 -21.58
CA HIS A 133 7.39 22.56 -21.50
C HIS A 133 6.74 21.74 -22.62
N SER A 134 5.60 22.18 -23.17
CA SER A 134 4.90 21.46 -24.23
C SER A 134 5.68 21.39 -25.55
N ASN A 135 6.53 22.40 -25.81
CA ASN A 135 7.27 22.59 -27.06
C ASN A 135 8.79 22.35 -26.91
N CYS A 136 9.23 21.67 -25.84
CA CYS A 136 10.65 21.42 -25.60
C CYS A 136 11.04 19.97 -25.85
N ASP A 137 12.18 19.75 -26.50
CA ASP A 137 12.79 18.44 -26.64
C ASP A 137 13.57 18.04 -25.38
N VAL A 138 14.18 19.03 -24.71
CA VAL A 138 14.99 18.79 -23.52
C VAL A 138 14.74 19.79 -22.41
N LEU A 139 14.81 19.28 -21.18
CA LEU A 139 14.86 20.07 -19.96
C LEU A 139 16.29 20.11 -19.44
N VAL A 140 16.80 21.32 -19.19
CA VAL A 140 18.14 21.53 -18.63
C VAL A 140 18.02 22.18 -17.27
N ARG A 141 18.71 21.62 -16.28
CA ARG A 141 18.70 22.15 -14.91
C ARG A 141 20.11 22.43 -14.42
N ARG A 142 20.33 23.67 -13.98
CA ARG A 142 21.56 24.12 -13.33
C ARG A 142 21.32 24.17 -11.83
N ARG A 143 21.96 23.25 -11.10
CA ARG A 143 21.87 23.15 -9.64
C ARG A 143 23.11 23.72 -9.01
N THR A 144 22.99 24.91 -8.43
CA THR A 144 24.08 25.55 -7.69
C THR A 144 23.97 25.19 -6.22
N TYR A 145 25.10 24.83 -5.63
CA TYR A 145 25.24 24.45 -4.24
C TYR A 145 26.35 25.26 -3.59
N THR A 146 26.13 25.71 -2.37
CA THR A 146 27.14 26.33 -1.51
C THR A 146 27.63 25.32 -0.47
N CYS A 147 28.94 25.21 -0.31
CA CYS A 147 29.56 24.34 0.68
C CYS A 147 29.25 24.85 2.10
N SER A 148 28.76 23.96 2.97
CA SER A 148 28.47 24.35 4.36
C SER A 148 29.74 24.59 5.16
N SER A 149 30.84 23.90 4.82
CA SER A 149 32.14 24.08 5.48
C SER A 149 32.91 25.31 4.99
N TYR A 150 32.51 25.90 3.85
CA TYR A 150 33.11 27.13 3.34
C TYR A 150 32.13 27.85 2.41
N LYS A 151 31.54 28.94 2.89
CA LYS A 151 30.42 29.62 2.20
C LYS A 151 30.77 30.26 0.85
N TRP A 152 32.06 30.55 0.63
CA TRP A 152 32.61 31.10 -0.61
C TRP A 152 33.06 30.00 -1.59
N TYR A 153 32.65 28.75 -1.37
CA TYR A 153 32.93 27.65 -2.29
C TYR A 153 31.64 27.04 -2.80
N HIS A 154 31.51 27.03 -4.12
CA HIS A 154 30.31 26.67 -4.85
C HIS A 154 30.56 25.48 -5.76
N LYS A 155 29.51 24.70 -5.96
CA LYS A 155 29.46 23.61 -6.92
C LYS A 155 28.20 23.74 -7.74
N THR A 156 28.34 23.68 -9.05
CA THR A 156 27.24 23.72 -9.99
C THR A 156 27.18 22.41 -10.78
N ILE A 157 26.00 21.81 -10.82
CA ILE A 157 25.71 20.63 -11.64
C ILE A 157 24.79 21.06 -12.77
N VAL A 158 25.21 20.91 -14.02
CA VAL A 158 24.37 21.09 -15.20
C VAL A 158 23.99 19.72 -15.74
N SER A 159 22.69 19.45 -15.80
CA SER A 159 22.14 18.17 -16.25
C SER A 159 21.02 18.37 -17.27
N ILE A 160 20.98 17.48 -18.26
CA ILE A 160 19.88 17.33 -19.21
C ILE A 160 18.98 16.18 -18.73
N GLU A 161 17.68 16.43 -18.60
CA GLU A 161 16.77 15.52 -17.90
C GLU A 161 15.54 15.16 -18.74
N TYR A 162 15.32 13.85 -18.96
CA TYR A 162 14.08 13.32 -19.54
C TYR A 162 13.04 12.93 -18.47
N GLY A 163 13.38 13.14 -17.19
CA GLY A 163 12.52 12.87 -16.05
C GLY A 163 13.18 13.27 -14.74
N LYS A 164 12.39 13.31 -13.66
CA LYS A 164 12.85 13.78 -12.33
C LYS A 164 13.93 12.86 -11.73
N ASP A 165 13.88 11.58 -12.03
CA ASP A 165 14.81 10.58 -11.51
C ASP A 165 16.15 10.65 -12.25
N ILE A 166 17.27 10.57 -11.51
CA ILE A 166 18.62 10.63 -12.06
C ILE A 166 18.92 9.51 -13.07
N ASP A 167 18.18 8.40 -12.99
CA ASP A 167 18.26 7.29 -13.94
C ASP A 167 17.74 7.66 -15.33
N LYS A 168 16.90 8.70 -15.41
CA LYS A 168 16.37 9.24 -16.67
C LYS A 168 17.17 10.43 -17.21
N TRP A 169 18.24 10.83 -16.53
CA TRP A 169 19.09 11.92 -17.01
C TRP A 169 19.95 11.45 -18.18
N PHE A 170 20.32 12.40 -19.03
CA PHE A 170 21.34 12.18 -20.05
C PHE A 170 22.66 11.72 -19.38
N PRO A 171 23.41 10.77 -19.96
CA PRO A 171 24.58 10.18 -19.31
C PRO A 171 25.69 11.17 -18.96
N LEU A 172 25.83 12.25 -19.70
CA LEU A 172 26.87 13.26 -19.46
C LEU A 172 26.31 14.44 -18.65
N VAL A 173 27.01 14.81 -17.60
CA VAL A 173 26.73 16.01 -16.79
C VAL A 173 27.97 16.88 -16.65
N LEU A 174 27.77 18.19 -16.55
CA LEU A 174 28.85 19.12 -16.25
C LEU A 174 28.88 19.42 -14.74
N LEU A 175 30.04 19.22 -14.13
CA LEU A 175 30.33 19.56 -12.74
C LEU A 175 31.33 20.70 -12.71
N HIS A 176 30.92 21.83 -12.16
CA HIS A 176 31.77 23.01 -12.03
C HIS A 176 31.96 23.35 -10.54
N TYR A 177 33.19 23.62 -10.14
CA TYR A 177 33.56 24.05 -8.80
C TYR A 177 34.24 25.41 -8.87
N GLN A 178 33.83 26.33 -8.00
CA GLN A 178 34.28 27.71 -8.02
C GLN A 178 34.39 28.29 -6.61
N PHE A 179 35.44 29.07 -6.37
CA PHE A 179 35.59 29.95 -5.22
C PHE A 179 35.18 31.38 -5.57
N ASP A 180 34.51 32.05 -4.63
CA ASP A 180 34.36 33.50 -4.65
C ASP A 180 35.70 34.12 -4.22
N GLY A 181 36.58 34.34 -5.21
CA GLY A 181 37.94 34.82 -5.00
C GLY A 181 39.00 33.72 -5.09
N LYS A 182 40.08 33.86 -4.31
CA LYS A 182 41.26 32.98 -4.44
C LYS A 182 40.98 31.58 -3.83
N PRO A 183 41.29 30.49 -4.55
CA PRO A 183 41.17 29.14 -4.02
C PRO A 183 41.92 28.98 -2.70
N THR A 184 41.21 28.55 -1.66
CA THR A 184 41.75 28.43 -0.30
C THR A 184 41.42 27.04 0.24
N LYS A 185 42.43 26.36 0.81
CA LYS A 185 42.21 25.07 1.48
C LYS A 185 41.39 25.30 2.75
N PHE A 186 40.36 24.49 2.95
CA PHE A 186 39.49 24.56 4.12
C PHE A 186 39.30 23.19 4.77
N LYS A 187 39.04 23.21 6.08
CA LYS A 187 38.77 22.00 6.85
C LYS A 187 37.29 21.64 6.71
N VAL A 188 37.00 20.40 6.34
CA VAL A 188 35.61 19.90 6.27
C VAL A 188 35.03 19.80 7.67
N GLU A 189 33.92 20.50 7.90
CA GLU A 189 33.26 20.54 9.20
C GLU A 189 32.58 19.21 9.56
N LYS A 190 32.37 19.02 10.86
CA LYS A 190 31.59 17.91 11.40
C LYS A 190 30.11 18.08 11.05
N HIS A 191 29.36 16.97 11.04
CA HIS A 191 27.92 17.02 10.81
C HIS A 191 27.23 17.81 11.94
N GLY A 192 26.35 18.76 11.60
CA GLY A 192 25.86 19.81 12.50
C GLY A 192 25.31 19.38 13.88
N ASN A 193 24.83 18.15 14.01
CA ASN A 193 24.27 17.61 15.26
C ASN A 193 25.27 16.82 16.13
N ARG A 194 26.55 16.74 15.76
CA ARG A 194 27.53 15.88 16.45
C ARG A 194 28.46 16.71 17.33
N THR A 195 28.28 16.60 18.65
CA THR A 195 29.05 17.39 19.63
C THR A 195 30.41 16.78 19.99
N SER A 196 30.58 15.45 19.88
CA SER A 196 31.72 14.71 20.48
C SER A 196 32.79 14.16 19.53
N SER A 197 32.64 14.22 18.20
CA SER A 197 33.65 13.68 17.27
C SER A 197 34.25 14.77 16.36
N ASN A 198 35.57 14.81 16.27
CA ASN A 198 36.32 15.69 15.35
C ASN A 198 36.36 15.20 13.88
N MET A 199 35.65 14.11 13.56
CA MET A 199 35.68 13.52 12.23
C MET A 199 34.91 14.36 11.20
N PRO A 200 35.48 14.59 10.01
CA PRO A 200 34.82 15.33 8.94
C PRO A 200 33.54 14.64 8.45
N SER A 201 32.56 15.42 8.05
CA SER A 201 31.26 14.90 7.57
C SER A 201 31.33 14.40 6.12
N VAL A 202 31.92 13.23 5.87
CA VAL A 202 31.91 12.63 4.52
C VAL A 202 30.60 11.87 4.27
N ARG A 203 29.98 12.13 3.12
CA ARG A 203 28.80 11.42 2.63
C ARG A 203 29.21 10.05 2.08
N THR A 204 28.65 8.98 2.62
CA THR A 204 28.76 7.63 2.03
C THR A 204 28.05 7.59 0.68
N LYS A 205 28.71 7.01 -0.33
CA LYS A 205 28.20 6.77 -1.69
C LYS A 205 26.90 5.95 -1.67
N ALA A 206 26.08 6.12 -2.70
CA ALA A 206 24.83 5.38 -2.86
C ALA A 206 25.10 3.90 -3.18
N SER A 207 26.07 3.62 -4.03
CA SER A 207 26.59 2.27 -4.30
C SER A 207 26.98 1.53 -3.03
N THR A 208 27.80 2.15 -2.17
CA THR A 208 28.17 1.58 -0.86
C THR A 208 26.97 1.35 0.05
N LYS A 209 25.99 2.28 0.08
CA LYS A 209 24.77 2.08 0.89
C LYS A 209 23.94 0.89 0.40
N GLN A 210 23.89 0.68 -0.92
CA GLN A 210 23.23 -0.47 -1.52
C GLN A 210 23.94 -1.78 -1.14
N SER A 211 25.27 -1.83 -1.26
CA SER A 211 26.07 -2.98 -0.82
C SER A 211 25.88 -3.28 0.67
N ILE A 212 25.85 -2.26 1.54
CA ILE A 212 25.52 -2.43 2.98
C ILE A 212 24.13 -3.06 3.15
N ALA A 213 23.14 -2.56 2.41
CA ALA A 213 21.77 -3.06 2.45
C ALA A 213 21.70 -4.56 2.10
N GLU A 214 22.37 -4.98 1.03
CA GLU A 214 22.42 -6.37 0.57
C GLU A 214 23.13 -7.27 1.60
N LYS A 215 24.32 -6.88 2.08
CA LYS A 215 25.07 -7.69 3.06
C LYS A 215 24.42 -7.73 4.44
N ALA A 216 23.67 -6.70 4.83
CA ALA A 216 22.98 -6.64 6.11
C ALA A 216 21.75 -7.59 6.19
N GLN A 217 21.22 -8.02 5.04
CA GLN A 217 20.21 -9.07 4.96
C GLN A 217 20.82 -10.45 5.25
N GLN A 218 22.02 -10.70 4.72
CA GLN A 218 22.70 -12.00 4.83
C GLN A 218 23.44 -12.18 6.17
N TYR A 219 23.97 -11.10 6.74
CA TYR A 219 24.86 -11.16 7.90
C TYR A 219 24.44 -10.23 9.05
N GLY A 220 24.94 -10.51 10.25
CA GLY A 220 24.88 -9.58 11.38
C GLY A 220 25.69 -8.29 11.11
N PRO A 221 25.38 -7.16 11.79
CA PRO A 221 25.93 -5.84 11.46
C PRO A 221 27.47 -5.77 11.37
N LYS A 222 28.19 -6.45 12.26
CA LYS A 222 29.65 -6.49 12.26
C LYS A 222 30.22 -7.22 11.04
N ARG A 223 29.62 -8.36 10.68
CA ARG A 223 30.08 -9.19 9.57
C ARG A 223 29.69 -8.58 8.22
N ALA A 224 28.52 -7.94 8.14
CA ALA A 224 28.12 -7.14 6.99
C ALA A 224 29.08 -5.96 6.76
N LEU A 225 29.42 -5.21 7.82
CA LEU A 225 30.41 -4.12 7.75
C LEU A 225 31.75 -4.62 7.20
N PHE A 226 32.28 -5.70 7.78
CA PHE A 226 33.53 -6.31 7.36
C PHE A 226 33.50 -6.75 5.88
N GLN A 227 32.43 -7.40 5.45
CA GLN A 227 32.30 -7.91 4.08
C GLN A 227 32.28 -6.76 3.06
N VAL A 228 31.51 -5.70 3.32
CA VAL A 228 31.49 -4.53 2.44
C VAL A 228 32.86 -3.87 2.37
N THR A 229 33.54 -3.66 3.52
CA THR A 229 34.90 -3.11 3.54
C THR A 229 35.88 -3.99 2.77
N LYS A 230 35.78 -5.32 2.89
CA LYS A 230 36.63 -6.26 2.17
C LYS A 230 36.40 -6.20 0.65
N GLU A 231 35.15 -6.18 0.21
CA GLU A 231 34.77 -6.11 -1.21
C GLU A 231 35.15 -4.79 -1.85
N SER A 232 35.16 -3.68 -1.09
CA SER A 232 35.65 -2.38 -1.57
C SER A 232 37.18 -2.28 -1.65
N GLY A 233 37.94 -3.36 -1.40
CA GLY A 233 39.41 -3.34 -1.46
C GLY A 233 40.09 -2.98 -0.13
N GLY A 234 39.35 -2.97 0.98
CA GLY A 234 39.87 -2.63 2.30
C GLY A 234 40.08 -1.12 2.51
N VAL A 235 40.70 -0.75 3.63
CA VAL A 235 40.90 0.67 3.99
C VAL A 235 41.96 1.35 3.13
N CYS A 236 42.96 0.59 2.66
CA CYS A 236 44.06 1.12 1.86
C CYS A 236 43.80 1.10 0.35
N GLY A 237 42.82 0.30 -0.12
CA GLY A 237 42.56 0.09 -1.55
C GLY A 237 41.48 1.00 -2.15
N VAL A 238 40.95 1.97 -1.40
CA VAL A 238 39.88 2.85 -1.87
C VAL A 238 40.38 4.25 -2.25
N ASP A 239 39.96 4.74 -3.41
CA ASP A 239 40.25 6.10 -3.89
C ASP A 239 39.40 7.18 -3.19
N SER A 240 38.37 6.77 -2.44
CA SER A 240 37.42 7.67 -1.79
C SER A 240 36.90 7.05 -0.50
N THR A 241 36.96 7.82 0.58
CA THR A 241 36.41 7.48 1.90
C THR A 241 34.89 7.27 1.85
N GLY A 242 34.20 7.92 0.92
CA GLY A 242 32.76 7.70 0.67
C GLY A 242 32.42 6.28 0.20
N THR A 243 33.40 5.54 -0.32
CA THR A 243 33.26 4.14 -0.80
C THR A 243 33.19 3.15 0.37
N LEU A 244 33.66 3.54 1.56
CA LEU A 244 33.66 2.68 2.74
C LEU A 244 32.43 2.90 3.62
N PRO A 245 31.92 1.84 4.27
CA PRO A 245 30.91 1.98 5.31
C PRO A 245 31.51 2.66 6.54
N ARG A 246 30.76 3.57 7.18
CA ARG A 246 31.29 4.41 8.27
C ARG A 246 31.48 3.65 9.58
N ASN A 247 30.50 2.85 9.97
CA ASN A 247 30.51 2.07 11.22
C ASN A 247 29.33 1.08 11.29
N GLU A 248 29.36 0.22 12.31
CA GLU A 248 28.28 -0.73 12.61
C GLU A 248 26.92 -0.04 12.79
N THR A 249 26.88 1.17 13.37
CA THR A 249 25.63 1.93 13.56
C THR A 249 24.97 2.30 12.23
N GLN A 250 25.76 2.62 11.20
CA GLN A 250 25.22 2.85 9.85
C GLN A 250 24.57 1.59 9.29
N VAL A 251 25.18 0.43 9.48
CA VAL A 251 24.62 -0.86 9.05
C VAL A 251 23.31 -1.14 9.80
N LYS A 252 23.30 -0.97 11.12
CA LYS A 252 22.08 -1.10 11.94
C LYS A 252 20.97 -0.16 11.48
N TYR A 253 21.31 1.09 11.19
CA TYR A 253 20.34 2.08 10.73
C TYR A 253 19.76 1.74 9.35
N ILE A 254 20.61 1.34 8.39
CA ILE A 254 20.16 0.93 7.05
C ILE A 254 19.27 -0.32 7.16
N LYS A 255 19.70 -1.32 7.93
CA LYS A 255 18.92 -2.54 8.21
C LYS A 255 17.57 -2.21 8.86
N LYS A 256 17.58 -1.34 9.87
CA LYS A 256 16.35 -0.87 10.52
C LYS A 256 15.44 -0.15 9.53
N LYS A 257 15.99 0.73 8.68
CA LYS A 257 15.22 1.47 7.66
C LYS A 257 14.62 0.56 6.58
N GLN A 258 15.25 -0.58 6.28
CA GLN A 258 14.68 -1.61 5.39
C GLN A 258 13.59 -2.44 6.08
N GLN A 259 13.65 -2.57 7.41
CA GLN A 259 12.66 -3.27 8.22
C GLN A 259 11.51 -2.36 8.68
N GLU A 260 11.75 -1.05 8.73
CA GLU A 260 10.73 -0.04 8.96
C GLU A 260 9.76 -0.12 7.77
N PRO A 261 8.44 -0.26 8.01
CA PRO A 261 7.46 -0.05 6.95
C PRO A 261 7.75 1.31 6.33
N GLY A 262 7.68 1.41 5.00
CA GLY A 262 8.03 2.61 4.24
C GLY A 262 7.36 3.89 4.75
N PRO A 263 7.67 5.06 4.17
CA PRO A 263 7.10 6.33 4.64
C PRO A 263 5.59 6.21 4.88
N VAL A 264 5.15 6.69 6.05
CA VAL A 264 3.79 6.59 6.64
C VAL A 264 2.72 7.34 5.82
N ASN A 265 2.79 7.27 4.48
CA ASN A 265 1.84 7.92 3.58
C ASN A 265 1.81 7.28 2.17
N LYS A 266 2.04 5.97 2.06
CA LYS A 266 1.37 5.20 1.00
C LYS A 266 0.45 4.22 1.68
N ASP A 267 -0.84 4.52 1.67
CA ASP A 267 -1.88 3.56 2.00
C ASP A 267 -1.62 2.28 1.16
N PRO A 268 -1.43 1.10 1.79
CA PRO A 268 -1.26 -0.16 1.09
C PRO A 268 -2.36 -0.39 0.03
N LEU A 269 -3.59 0.05 0.32
CA LEU A 269 -4.71 -0.05 -0.58
C LEU A 269 -4.56 0.91 -1.77
N ALA A 270 -4.07 2.14 -1.55
CA ALA A 270 -3.75 3.07 -2.64
C ALA A 270 -2.65 2.55 -3.57
N SER A 271 -1.68 1.79 -3.03
CA SER A 271 -0.63 1.16 -3.84
C SER A 271 -1.18 -0.01 -4.67
N VAL A 272 -2.09 -0.82 -4.10
CA VAL A 272 -2.79 -1.89 -4.83
C VAL A 272 -3.72 -1.32 -5.91
N MET A 273 -4.38 -0.19 -5.65
CA MET A 273 -5.18 0.54 -6.63
C MET A 273 -4.34 1.11 -7.78
N GLU A 274 -3.14 1.60 -7.50
CA GLU A 274 -2.18 2.05 -8.53
C GLU A 274 -1.70 0.86 -9.39
N LEU A 275 -1.46 -0.30 -8.79
CA LEU A 275 -1.09 -1.53 -9.51
C LEU A 275 -2.23 -2.06 -10.38
N GLN A 276 -3.48 -1.98 -9.91
CA GLN A 276 -4.66 -2.34 -10.70
C GLN A 276 -4.79 -1.45 -11.94
N LYS A 277 -4.58 -0.14 -11.81
CA LYS A 277 -4.72 0.82 -12.91
C LYS A 277 -3.60 0.76 -13.95
N THR A 278 -2.44 0.22 -13.60
CA THR A 278 -1.23 0.28 -14.45
C THR A 278 -0.86 -1.06 -15.05
N THR A 279 -0.59 -2.06 -14.21
CA THR A 279 0.20 -3.24 -14.63
C THR A 279 -0.57 -4.56 -14.47
N PHE A 280 -1.57 -4.61 -13.58
CA PHE A 280 -2.22 -5.87 -13.17
C PHE A 280 -3.76 -5.80 -13.19
N HIS A 281 -4.36 -4.97 -14.06
CA HIS A 281 -5.82 -4.83 -14.20
C HIS A 281 -6.54 -6.17 -14.33
N ASP A 282 -5.98 -7.10 -15.11
CA ASP A 282 -6.62 -8.40 -15.41
C ASP A 282 -6.45 -9.44 -14.30
N PHE A 283 -5.62 -9.15 -13.29
CA PHE A 283 -5.38 -10.02 -12.15
C PHE A 283 -6.01 -9.45 -10.86
N ILE A 284 -5.97 -8.14 -10.65
CA ILE A 284 -6.60 -7.46 -9.52
C ILE A 284 -8.03 -7.09 -9.93
N ARG A 285 -8.99 -7.96 -9.60
CA ARG A 285 -10.35 -7.92 -10.14
C ARG A 285 -11.27 -6.97 -9.39
N GLU A 286 -11.13 -6.93 -8.08
CA GLU A 286 -11.98 -6.10 -7.24
C GLU A 286 -11.19 -5.59 -6.05
N ILE A 287 -11.37 -4.30 -5.73
CA ILE A 287 -10.82 -3.65 -4.54
C ILE A 287 -11.99 -2.99 -3.84
N VAL A 288 -12.31 -3.43 -2.63
CA VAL A 288 -13.32 -2.81 -1.78
C VAL A 288 -12.61 -1.96 -0.73
N CYS A 289 -12.88 -0.65 -0.73
CA CYS A 289 -12.24 0.33 0.16
C CYS A 289 -13.20 0.84 1.25
N ASN A 290 -13.84 -0.08 1.95
CA ASN A 290 -14.70 0.24 3.10
C ASN A 290 -13.93 0.07 4.42
N ASP A 291 -14.60 0.18 5.57
CA ASP A 291 -13.99 -0.01 6.90
C ASP A 291 -13.26 -1.36 7.05
N LEU A 292 -13.63 -2.36 6.23
CA LEU A 292 -12.99 -3.66 6.09
C LEU A 292 -12.54 -3.88 4.63
N PRO A 293 -11.33 -3.45 4.24
CA PRO A 293 -10.87 -3.57 2.87
C PRO A 293 -10.63 -5.03 2.47
N THR A 294 -11.06 -5.34 1.24
CA THR A 294 -10.80 -6.64 0.59
C THR A 294 -10.25 -6.42 -0.81
N VAL A 295 -9.36 -7.32 -1.24
CA VAL A 295 -8.77 -7.31 -2.59
C VAL A 295 -8.92 -8.70 -3.18
N MET A 296 -9.54 -8.79 -4.35
CA MET A 296 -9.78 -10.04 -5.07
C MET A 296 -8.76 -10.19 -6.20
N LEU A 297 -8.04 -11.31 -6.20
CA LEU A 297 -6.89 -11.57 -7.06
C LEU A 297 -7.09 -12.87 -7.84
N PHE A 298 -7.41 -12.76 -9.13
CA PHE A 298 -7.53 -13.92 -10.01
C PHE A 298 -7.54 -13.57 -11.50
N THR A 299 -7.13 -14.54 -12.32
CA THR A 299 -7.24 -14.49 -13.78
C THR A 299 -8.47 -15.26 -14.27
N ASP A 300 -8.94 -14.94 -15.49
CA ASP A 300 -10.00 -15.72 -16.15
C ASP A 300 -9.61 -17.19 -16.33
N ARG A 301 -8.31 -17.45 -16.50
CA ARG A 301 -7.79 -18.82 -16.59
C ARG A 301 -8.06 -19.62 -15.32
N GLN A 302 -7.81 -19.02 -14.15
CA GLN A 302 -8.04 -19.71 -12.87
C GLN A 302 -9.52 -20.04 -12.67
N LEU A 303 -10.42 -19.10 -12.99
CA LEU A 303 -11.86 -19.36 -12.90
C LEU A 303 -12.32 -20.42 -13.90
N ASN A 304 -11.89 -20.34 -15.16
CA ASN A 304 -12.21 -21.34 -16.17
C ASN A 304 -11.73 -22.73 -15.77
N ASN A 305 -10.56 -22.84 -15.13
CA ASN A 305 -10.04 -24.12 -14.67
C ASN A 305 -10.85 -24.68 -13.49
N ILE A 306 -11.32 -23.84 -12.57
CA ILE A 306 -12.27 -24.29 -11.53
C ILE A 306 -13.53 -24.86 -12.18
N VAL A 307 -14.08 -24.21 -13.21
CA VAL A 307 -15.25 -24.73 -13.92
C VAL A 307 -14.93 -26.07 -14.63
N LYS A 308 -13.76 -26.17 -15.29
CA LYS A 308 -13.35 -27.39 -16.00
C LYS A 308 -13.15 -28.59 -15.07
N PHE A 309 -12.62 -28.37 -13.86
CA PHE A 309 -12.17 -29.46 -12.98
C PHE A 309 -13.09 -29.70 -11.77
N CYS A 310 -13.83 -28.69 -11.29
CA CYS A 310 -14.62 -28.79 -10.06
C CYS A 310 -16.14 -28.89 -10.29
N CYS A 311 -16.63 -28.61 -11.50
CA CYS A 311 -18.06 -28.48 -11.78
C CYS A 311 -18.70 -29.61 -12.61
N HIS A 312 -17.98 -30.68 -12.92
CA HIS A 312 -18.50 -31.81 -13.70
C HIS A 312 -18.74 -33.05 -12.82
N ARG A 313 -19.47 -34.04 -13.36
CA ARG A 313 -19.96 -35.24 -12.64
C ARG A 313 -19.24 -36.54 -12.98
N ARG A 314 -18.10 -36.45 -13.68
CA ARG A 314 -17.37 -37.67 -14.10
C ARG A 314 -16.66 -38.27 -12.90
N PRO A 315 -17.01 -39.50 -12.48
CA PRO A 315 -16.38 -40.13 -11.32
C PRO A 315 -14.85 -40.17 -11.48
N ASN A 316 -14.12 -39.95 -10.38
CA ASN A 316 -12.65 -39.94 -10.33
C ASN A 316 -11.96 -38.85 -11.15
N GLN A 317 -12.71 -37.89 -11.69
CA GLN A 317 -12.15 -36.77 -12.45
C GLN A 317 -12.56 -35.40 -11.87
N VAL A 318 -13.35 -35.39 -10.78
CA VAL A 318 -13.80 -34.17 -10.10
C VAL A 318 -12.75 -33.72 -9.09
N SER A 319 -12.38 -32.45 -9.15
CA SER A 319 -11.61 -31.78 -8.11
C SER A 319 -12.53 -31.12 -7.09
N GLU A 320 -12.18 -31.21 -5.81
CA GLU A 320 -12.71 -30.31 -4.80
C GLU A 320 -12.13 -28.90 -4.98
N LEU A 321 -12.86 -27.88 -4.53
CA LEU A 321 -12.33 -26.52 -4.37
C LEU A 321 -11.89 -26.36 -2.92
N GLY A 322 -10.59 -26.48 -2.65
CA GLY A 322 -10.01 -26.18 -1.34
C GLY A 322 -10.02 -24.67 -1.12
N VAL A 323 -10.44 -24.22 0.06
CA VAL A 323 -10.50 -22.82 0.48
C VAL A 323 -9.89 -22.72 1.88
N ASP A 324 -8.75 -22.06 1.97
CA ASP A 324 -7.94 -22.04 3.18
C ASP A 324 -7.47 -20.62 3.52
N LEU A 325 -7.48 -20.28 4.80
CA LEU A 325 -7.02 -18.98 5.28
C LEU A 325 -5.56 -19.10 5.73
N THR A 326 -4.68 -18.52 4.94
CA THR A 326 -3.22 -18.67 5.10
C THR A 326 -2.66 -17.72 6.16
N PHE A 327 -1.33 -17.73 6.34
CA PHE A 327 -0.61 -16.96 7.35
C PHE A 327 -0.87 -15.43 7.26
N GLN A 328 -0.77 -14.76 8.40
CA GLN A 328 -0.96 -13.31 8.49
C GLN A 328 0.21 -12.55 7.84
N LEU A 329 -0.08 -11.73 6.83
CA LEU A 329 0.88 -10.88 6.14
C LEU A 329 0.75 -9.44 6.66
N GLY A 330 1.44 -9.15 7.77
CA GLY A 330 1.32 -7.86 8.46
C GLY A 330 -0.08 -7.69 9.08
N PRO A 331 -0.88 -6.69 8.71
CA PRO A 331 -2.27 -6.56 9.20
C PRO A 331 -3.28 -7.40 8.40
N PHE A 332 -2.90 -8.04 7.28
CA PHE A 332 -3.82 -8.73 6.39
C PHE A 332 -3.79 -10.25 6.55
N TYR A 333 -4.93 -10.89 6.27
CA TYR A 333 -5.08 -12.31 6.03
C TYR A 333 -5.20 -12.55 4.52
N ILE A 334 -4.76 -13.74 4.07
CA ILE A 334 -4.87 -14.15 2.68
C ILE A 334 -5.67 -15.44 2.62
N LEU A 335 -6.86 -15.38 2.03
CA LEU A 335 -7.69 -16.53 1.71
C LEU A 335 -7.27 -17.07 0.34
N VAL A 336 -6.82 -18.32 0.29
CA VAL A 336 -6.33 -18.96 -0.94
C VAL A 336 -7.26 -20.09 -1.31
N THR A 337 -7.57 -20.19 -2.60
CA THR A 337 -8.27 -21.36 -3.14
C THR A 337 -7.33 -22.29 -3.90
N SER A 338 -7.66 -23.57 -3.94
CA SER A 338 -6.87 -24.60 -4.62
C SER A 338 -7.76 -25.65 -5.28
N TYR A 339 -7.25 -26.25 -6.36
CA TYR A 339 -7.91 -27.32 -7.09
C TYR A 339 -6.88 -28.30 -7.68
N LYS A 340 -7.30 -29.49 -8.08
CA LYS A 340 -6.50 -30.52 -8.75
C LYS A 340 -6.73 -30.45 -10.25
N ASN A 341 -5.66 -30.44 -11.04
CA ASN A 341 -5.78 -30.59 -12.48
C ASN A 341 -5.94 -32.07 -12.83
N THR A 342 -7.17 -32.47 -13.17
CA THR A 342 -7.51 -33.88 -13.41
C THR A 342 -7.16 -34.39 -14.80
N VAL A 343 -6.53 -33.56 -15.65
CA VAL A 343 -5.94 -33.98 -16.93
C VAL A 343 -4.49 -34.47 -16.76
N LEU A 344 -3.84 -34.06 -15.67
CA LEU A 344 -2.42 -34.32 -15.41
C LEU A 344 -2.22 -35.28 -14.22
N LYS A 345 -1.11 -36.01 -14.24
CA LYS A 345 -0.59 -36.80 -13.11
C LYS A 345 0.85 -36.40 -12.81
N VAL A 346 1.24 -36.44 -11.55
CA VAL A 346 2.64 -36.20 -11.16
C VAL A 346 3.47 -37.44 -11.52
N LYS A 347 4.56 -37.24 -12.26
CA LYS A 347 5.46 -38.29 -12.75
C LYS A 347 5.91 -39.21 -11.61
N GLY A 348 5.85 -40.53 -11.87
CA GLY A 348 6.15 -41.54 -10.86
C GLY A 348 5.06 -41.75 -9.80
N THR A 349 3.93 -41.05 -9.89
CA THR A 349 2.79 -41.22 -8.98
C THR A 349 1.47 -41.31 -9.75
N ASN A 350 0.43 -41.79 -9.07
CA ASN A 350 -0.94 -41.74 -9.58
C ASN A 350 -1.76 -40.65 -8.86
N ARG A 351 -1.17 -39.46 -8.68
CA ARG A 351 -1.79 -38.29 -8.03
C ARG A 351 -1.88 -37.13 -9.02
N HIS A 352 -2.98 -36.37 -8.96
CA HIS A 352 -3.16 -35.14 -9.74
C HIS A 352 -2.37 -33.98 -9.10
N PRO A 353 -1.74 -33.10 -9.89
CA PRO A 353 -1.06 -31.92 -9.36
C PRO A 353 -2.08 -30.91 -8.82
N CYS A 354 -1.73 -30.24 -7.73
CA CYS A 354 -2.53 -29.15 -7.18
C CYS A 354 -2.13 -27.80 -7.78
N CYS A 355 -3.14 -26.98 -8.06
CA CYS A 355 -3.05 -25.66 -8.67
C CYS A 355 -3.68 -24.61 -7.74
N ILE A 356 -3.12 -23.41 -7.74
CA ILE A 356 -3.69 -22.25 -7.04
C ILE A 356 -4.83 -21.63 -7.87
N GLY A 357 -5.97 -21.46 -7.23
CA GLY A 357 -7.14 -20.74 -7.74
C GLY A 357 -7.14 -19.26 -7.33
N PRO A 358 -8.31 -18.59 -7.40
CA PRO A 358 -8.50 -17.24 -6.90
C PRO A 358 -8.08 -17.03 -5.44
N VAL A 359 -7.63 -15.81 -5.14
CA VAL A 359 -7.12 -15.41 -3.83
C VAL A 359 -7.84 -14.13 -3.38
N MET A 360 -8.12 -14.02 -2.08
CA MET A 360 -8.57 -12.76 -1.46
C MET A 360 -7.58 -12.32 -0.39
N ILE A 361 -7.29 -11.02 -0.36
CA ILE A 361 -6.65 -10.35 0.79
C ILE A 361 -7.75 -9.68 1.61
N CYS A 362 -7.79 -9.90 2.92
CA CYS A 362 -8.80 -9.32 3.82
C CYS A 362 -8.20 -8.93 5.19
N LEU A 363 -8.90 -8.09 5.96
CA LEU A 363 -8.50 -7.74 7.35
C LEU A 363 -9.23 -8.53 8.43
N THR A 364 -10.33 -9.19 8.07
CA THR A 364 -11.24 -9.86 9.01
C THR A 364 -11.45 -11.32 8.64
N LYS A 365 -11.72 -12.12 9.68
CA LYS A 365 -12.09 -13.54 9.60
C LYS A 365 -13.58 -13.73 9.86
N GLU A 366 -14.39 -12.89 9.22
CA GLU A 366 -15.84 -12.87 9.42
C GLU A 366 -16.55 -13.53 8.24
N GLU A 367 -17.69 -14.16 8.51
CA GLU A 367 -18.52 -14.83 7.50
C GLU A 367 -18.88 -13.89 6.34
N THR A 368 -19.22 -12.65 6.64
CA THR A 368 -19.52 -11.59 5.65
C THR A 368 -18.34 -11.30 4.72
N THR A 369 -17.11 -11.42 5.22
CA THR A 369 -15.88 -11.17 4.48
C THR A 369 -15.60 -12.33 3.53
N TYR A 370 -15.81 -13.58 3.95
CA TYR A 370 -15.66 -14.73 3.07
C TYR A 370 -16.79 -14.82 2.04
N LEU A 371 -18.00 -14.42 2.43
CA LEU A 371 -19.15 -14.41 1.54
C LEU A 371 -18.99 -13.39 0.40
N SER A 372 -18.34 -12.24 0.65
CA SER A 372 -18.06 -11.28 -0.42
C SER A 372 -17.12 -11.84 -1.48
N PHE A 373 -16.10 -12.62 -1.08
CA PHE A 373 -15.24 -13.35 -2.02
C PHE A 373 -16.04 -14.36 -2.85
N ILE A 374 -16.88 -15.17 -2.20
CA ILE A 374 -17.69 -16.18 -2.90
C ILE A 374 -18.68 -15.52 -3.88
N GLN A 375 -19.31 -14.42 -3.47
CA GLN A 375 -20.22 -13.65 -4.34
C GLN A 375 -19.48 -13.04 -5.54
N CYS A 376 -18.24 -12.59 -5.37
CA CYS A 376 -17.39 -12.15 -6.46
C CYS A 376 -17.19 -13.26 -7.50
N LEU A 377 -16.85 -14.48 -7.05
CA LEU A 377 -16.68 -15.64 -7.94
C LEU A 377 -17.99 -16.03 -8.67
N ILE A 378 -19.12 -16.00 -7.97
CA ILE A 378 -20.44 -16.32 -8.53
C ILE A 378 -20.89 -15.25 -9.52
N ARG A 379 -20.53 -13.98 -9.32
CA ARG A 379 -20.85 -12.90 -10.27
C ARG A 379 -20.15 -13.13 -11.61
N GLU A 380 -18.90 -13.59 -11.58
CA GLU A 380 -18.14 -13.94 -12.79
C GLU A 380 -18.66 -15.24 -13.43
N PHE A 381 -18.96 -16.26 -12.63
CA PHE A 381 -19.51 -17.54 -13.09
C PHE A 381 -20.72 -17.98 -12.25
N PRO A 382 -21.94 -17.55 -12.62
CA PRO A 382 -23.15 -17.88 -11.87
C PRO A 382 -23.38 -19.38 -11.69
N GLY A 383 -22.97 -20.17 -12.69
CA GLY A 383 -23.07 -21.63 -12.66
C GLY A 383 -22.26 -22.29 -11.55
N LEU A 384 -21.28 -21.59 -10.96
CA LEU A 384 -20.46 -22.12 -9.87
C LEU A 384 -21.27 -22.47 -8.63
N SER A 385 -22.28 -21.65 -8.29
CA SER A 385 -23.16 -21.89 -7.13
C SER A 385 -23.91 -23.23 -7.20
N GLU A 386 -24.31 -23.60 -8.43
CA GLU A 386 -25.16 -24.76 -8.70
C GLU A 386 -24.41 -26.03 -9.08
N HIS A 387 -23.24 -25.89 -9.70
CA HIS A 387 -22.53 -27.01 -10.31
C HIS A 387 -21.25 -27.40 -9.58
N LEU A 388 -20.77 -26.60 -8.62
CA LEU A 388 -19.64 -26.98 -7.77
C LEU A 388 -20.00 -28.20 -6.91
N HIS A 389 -19.16 -29.23 -6.95
CA HIS A 389 -19.46 -30.50 -6.29
C HIS A 389 -19.05 -30.55 -4.82
N ALA A 390 -17.88 -30.01 -4.50
CA ALA A 390 -17.35 -30.06 -3.16
C ALA A 390 -16.41 -28.90 -2.86
N THR A 391 -16.44 -28.46 -1.60
CA THR A 391 -15.53 -27.47 -1.04
C THR A 391 -14.75 -28.08 0.10
N GLY A 392 -13.46 -27.74 0.24
CA GLY A 392 -12.59 -28.21 1.31
C GLY A 392 -12.11 -27.06 2.19
N THR A 393 -12.19 -27.17 3.52
CA THR A 393 -11.70 -26.11 4.44
C THR A 393 -11.18 -26.68 5.78
N ASP A 394 -10.41 -25.92 6.55
CA ASP A 394 -9.77 -26.35 7.81
C ASP A 394 -10.75 -26.45 9.01
N GLY A 395 -12.00 -26.04 8.81
CA GLY A 395 -13.05 -26.14 9.81
C GLY A 395 -13.45 -24.81 10.46
N GLU A 396 -12.94 -23.67 9.99
CA GLU A 396 -13.36 -22.35 10.49
C GLU A 396 -14.87 -22.12 10.23
N ARG A 397 -15.66 -21.98 11.32
CA ARG A 397 -17.14 -21.86 11.25
C ARG A 397 -17.63 -20.75 10.32
N ALA A 398 -17.00 -19.57 10.38
CA ALA A 398 -17.35 -18.44 9.53
C ALA A 398 -17.16 -18.76 8.04
N LEU A 399 -16.10 -19.49 7.70
CA LEU A 399 -15.80 -19.90 6.33
C LEU A 399 -16.74 -21.03 5.88
N ILE A 400 -17.04 -22.00 6.74
CA ILE A 400 -18.04 -23.05 6.47
C ILE A 400 -19.40 -22.42 6.13
N ASN A 401 -19.87 -21.50 6.96
CA ASN A 401 -21.16 -20.85 6.75
C ASN A 401 -21.19 -20.08 5.42
N ALA A 402 -20.14 -19.32 5.13
CA ALA A 402 -20.03 -18.57 3.88
C ALA A 402 -20.03 -19.49 2.65
N LEU A 403 -19.29 -20.60 2.69
CA LEU A 403 -19.26 -21.61 1.63
C LEU A 403 -20.63 -22.26 1.43
N ALA A 404 -21.32 -22.63 2.50
CA ALA A 404 -22.65 -23.21 2.44
C ALA A 404 -23.69 -22.21 1.87
N ALA A 405 -23.59 -20.93 2.24
CA ALA A 405 -24.47 -19.88 1.75
C ALA A 405 -24.26 -19.57 0.25
N GLY A 406 -23.01 -19.63 -0.23
CA GLY A 406 -22.67 -19.31 -1.62
C GLY A 406 -22.74 -20.48 -2.59
N PHE A 407 -22.37 -21.69 -2.17
CA PHE A 407 -22.30 -22.89 -3.00
C PHE A 407 -23.32 -23.93 -2.53
N GLN A 408 -24.60 -23.65 -2.78
CA GLN A 408 -25.74 -24.36 -2.18
C GLN A 408 -25.78 -25.86 -2.46
N ARG A 409 -25.16 -26.31 -3.55
CA ARG A 409 -25.12 -27.73 -3.96
C ARG A 409 -23.77 -28.41 -3.74
N ALA A 410 -22.77 -27.66 -3.24
CA ALA A 410 -21.45 -28.22 -2.96
C ALA A 410 -21.44 -28.93 -1.60
N ALA A 411 -20.95 -30.17 -1.59
CA ALA A 411 -20.75 -30.92 -0.36
C ALA A 411 -19.51 -30.41 0.40
N PRO A 412 -19.60 -30.10 1.70
CA PRO A 412 -18.43 -29.74 2.50
C PRO A 412 -17.56 -30.97 2.77
N SER A 413 -16.26 -30.84 2.53
CA SER A 413 -15.21 -31.82 2.81
C SER A 413 -14.20 -31.24 3.81
N LEU A 414 -13.75 -32.04 4.78
CA LEU A 414 -12.79 -31.62 5.83
C LEU A 414 -11.50 -32.47 5.74
N PRO A 415 -10.32 -31.93 6.14
CA PRO A 415 -9.04 -32.60 6.03
C PRO A 415 -8.97 -33.91 6.82
N THR A 416 -8.34 -34.93 6.21
CA THR A 416 -8.33 -36.31 6.73
C THR A 416 -6.93 -36.92 6.88
N ARG A 417 -6.73 -37.68 7.96
CA ARG A 417 -5.62 -38.61 8.18
C ARG A 417 -6.15 -40.06 8.14
N GLU A 418 -5.32 -41.00 7.71
CA GLU A 418 -5.71 -42.43 7.59
C GLU A 418 -6.17 -43.01 8.94
N GLY A 419 -7.23 -43.82 8.93
CA GLY A 419 -7.94 -44.28 10.13
C GLY A 419 -9.46 -44.38 9.91
N LEU A 420 -10.22 -44.39 11.00
CA LEU A 420 -11.69 -44.50 11.17
C LEU A 420 -12.60 -44.17 9.95
N ILE A 421 -12.29 -43.09 9.23
CA ILE A 421 -12.93 -42.60 8.00
C ILE A 421 -12.89 -43.54 6.78
N TRP A 422 -12.05 -44.57 6.77
CA TRP A 422 -11.92 -45.53 5.65
C TRP A 422 -12.97 -46.64 5.65
N SER A 423 -13.85 -46.62 6.64
CA SER A 423 -14.91 -47.59 6.79
C SER A 423 -15.78 -47.66 5.54
N SER A 424 -16.05 -48.88 5.07
CA SER A 424 -16.80 -49.15 3.84
C SER A 424 -18.29 -48.84 3.96
N SER A 425 -18.79 -48.72 5.19
CA SER A 425 -20.17 -48.36 5.52
C SER A 425 -20.23 -47.58 6.83
N ARG A 426 -21.40 -47.02 7.14
CA ARG A 426 -21.64 -46.27 8.37
C ARG A 426 -21.49 -47.17 9.61
N GLU A 427 -21.96 -48.40 9.52
CA GLU A 427 -21.90 -49.39 10.59
C GLU A 427 -20.46 -49.80 10.90
N ALA A 428 -19.63 -49.98 9.86
CA ALA A 428 -18.20 -50.25 10.03
C ALA A 428 -17.44 -49.05 10.63
N PHE A 429 -17.91 -47.82 10.36
CA PHE A 429 -17.37 -46.61 10.95
C PHE A 429 -17.66 -46.57 12.44
N ASP A 430 -18.92 -46.76 12.82
CA ASP A 430 -19.34 -46.66 14.23
C ASP A 430 -18.67 -47.72 15.09
N ALA A 431 -18.61 -48.96 14.60
CA ALA A 431 -17.91 -50.04 15.30
C ALA A 431 -16.43 -49.73 15.55
N ARG A 432 -15.74 -49.14 14.58
CA ARG A 432 -14.32 -48.79 14.71
C ARG A 432 -14.10 -47.52 15.55
N ALA A 433 -15.09 -46.62 15.58
CA ALA A 433 -15.03 -45.39 16.36
C ALA A 433 -15.05 -45.72 17.86
N GLU A 434 -15.94 -46.62 18.26
CA GLU A 434 -16.07 -47.07 19.64
C GLU A 434 -14.79 -47.76 20.14
N VAL A 435 -14.20 -48.65 19.34
CA VAL A 435 -12.92 -49.30 19.67
C VAL A 435 -11.79 -48.27 19.86
N LEU A 436 -11.67 -47.29 18.95
CA LEU A 436 -10.64 -46.24 19.05
C LEU A 436 -10.86 -45.32 20.27
N MET A 437 -12.11 -45.01 20.59
CA MET A 437 -12.43 -44.20 21.78
C MET A 437 -12.01 -44.91 23.07
N GLU A 438 -12.19 -46.23 23.15
CA GLU A 438 -11.74 -47.04 24.29
C GLU A 438 -10.20 -47.14 24.37
N GLU A 439 -9.53 -47.30 23.23
CA GLU A 439 -8.06 -47.28 23.14
C GLU A 439 -7.48 -45.93 23.57
N TRP A 440 -8.07 -44.82 23.11
CA TRP A 440 -7.63 -43.46 23.48
C TRP A 440 -7.85 -43.16 24.95
N ASP A 441 -8.99 -43.56 25.51
CA ASP A 441 -9.23 -43.41 26.94
C ASP A 441 -8.24 -44.20 27.78
N THR A 442 -7.86 -45.39 27.31
CA THR A 442 -6.86 -46.23 27.97
C THR A 442 -5.46 -45.61 27.87
N LEU A 443 -5.10 -45.05 26.71
CA LEU A 443 -3.84 -44.33 26.51
C LEU A 443 -3.78 -43.07 27.39
N GLU A 444 -4.83 -42.25 27.40
CA GLU A 444 -4.88 -41.01 28.18
C GLU A 444 -4.81 -41.31 29.70
N ARG A 445 -5.48 -42.36 30.16
CA ARG A 445 -5.35 -42.86 31.55
C ARG A 445 -3.94 -43.34 31.88
N SER A 446 -3.20 -43.86 30.91
CA SER A 446 -1.82 -44.34 31.10
C SER A 446 -0.78 -43.22 31.13
N GLU A 447 -1.04 -42.09 30.44
CA GLU A 447 -0.09 -40.98 30.32
C GLU A 447 -0.42 -39.78 31.23
N LYS A 448 -1.67 -39.63 31.68
CA LYS A 448 -2.12 -38.51 32.53
C LYS A 448 -2.97 -39.00 33.70
N GLY A 449 -2.81 -38.36 34.86
CA GLY A 449 -3.67 -38.57 36.03
C GLY A 449 -4.97 -37.79 35.92
N GLY A 450 -6.11 -38.49 35.88
CA GLY A 450 -7.46 -37.91 35.79
C GLY A 450 -8.40 -38.75 34.90
N PRO A 451 -9.71 -38.44 34.86
CA PRO A 451 -10.61 -39.08 33.90
C PRO A 451 -10.23 -38.68 32.47
N PRO A 452 -10.30 -39.62 31.49
CA PRO A 452 -10.04 -39.29 30.10
C PRO A 452 -11.12 -38.35 29.58
N MET A 453 -10.71 -37.37 28.76
CA MET A 453 -11.62 -36.35 28.22
C MET A 453 -11.56 -36.28 26.69
N PHE A 454 -10.58 -36.93 26.06
CA PHE A 454 -10.41 -36.84 24.61
C PHE A 454 -11.55 -37.53 23.83
N SER A 455 -11.94 -38.75 24.21
CA SER A 455 -13.02 -39.49 23.55
C SER A 455 -14.36 -38.76 23.64
N GLU A 456 -14.67 -38.19 24.80
CA GLU A 456 -15.90 -37.43 25.04
C GLU A 456 -15.94 -36.15 24.19
N HIS A 457 -14.82 -35.42 24.14
CA HIS A 457 -14.69 -34.26 23.24
C HIS A 457 -14.83 -34.66 21.77
N PHE A 458 -14.18 -35.75 21.34
CA PHE A 458 -14.24 -36.26 19.98
C PHE A 458 -15.66 -36.67 19.58
N ARG A 459 -16.37 -37.39 20.46
CA ARG A 459 -17.77 -37.79 20.27
C ARG A 459 -18.69 -36.58 20.12
N ALA A 460 -18.52 -35.57 20.98
CA ALA A 460 -19.37 -34.39 20.98
C ALA A 460 -19.13 -33.41 19.83
N HIS A 461 -17.91 -33.34 19.27
CA HIS A 461 -17.54 -32.25 18.35
C HIS A 461 -16.97 -32.70 17.00
N LYS A 462 -16.62 -33.97 16.82
CA LYS A 462 -15.90 -34.45 15.62
C LYS A 462 -16.51 -35.70 14.98
N LEU A 463 -17.08 -36.60 15.77
CA LEU A 463 -17.56 -37.90 15.30
C LEU A 463 -18.64 -37.77 14.21
N GLU A 464 -19.68 -36.96 14.44
CA GLU A 464 -20.78 -36.78 13.49
C GLU A 464 -20.31 -36.14 12.18
N ASP A 465 -19.46 -35.11 12.25
CA ASP A 465 -18.89 -34.46 11.07
C ASP A 465 -18.04 -35.45 10.25
N MET A 466 -17.25 -36.29 10.92
CA MET A 466 -16.45 -37.31 10.25
C MET A 466 -17.31 -38.39 9.59
N GLN A 467 -18.37 -38.82 10.26
CA GLN A 467 -19.29 -39.86 9.79
C GLN A 467 -20.14 -39.38 8.59
N THR A 468 -20.58 -38.13 8.59
CA THR A 468 -21.55 -37.60 7.62
C THR A 468 -20.90 -36.86 6.45
N ARG A 469 -19.67 -36.36 6.61
CA ARG A 469 -19.00 -35.50 5.61
C ARG A 469 -17.68 -36.05 5.07
N MET A 470 -17.01 -36.95 5.81
CA MET A 470 -15.60 -37.31 5.54
C MET A 470 -15.39 -38.80 5.23
N ALA A 471 -16.33 -39.66 5.62
CA ALA A 471 -16.18 -41.10 5.47
C ALA A 471 -16.16 -41.55 4.00
N ARG A 472 -15.41 -42.62 3.70
CA ARG A 472 -15.18 -43.14 2.34
C ARG A 472 -16.48 -43.37 1.57
N TYR A 473 -17.51 -43.93 2.21
CA TYR A 473 -18.79 -44.19 1.57
C TYR A 473 -19.52 -42.90 1.16
N VAL A 474 -19.33 -41.79 1.88
CA VAL A 474 -19.86 -40.46 1.52
C VAL A 474 -19.09 -39.89 0.32
N MET A 475 -17.75 -39.93 0.36
CA MET A 475 -16.89 -39.43 -0.72
C MET A 475 -17.11 -40.19 -2.04
N LYS A 476 -17.33 -41.51 -1.98
CA LYS A 476 -17.66 -42.35 -3.14
C LYS A 476 -19.01 -41.97 -3.74
N GLY A 477 -20.03 -41.69 -2.91
CA GLY A 477 -21.34 -41.23 -3.37
C GLY A 477 -21.29 -39.87 -4.09
N LEU A 478 -20.32 -39.02 -3.75
CA LEU A 478 -20.08 -37.72 -4.38
C LEU A 478 -19.18 -37.77 -5.63
N GLY A 479 -18.66 -38.95 -5.98
CA GLY A 479 -17.77 -39.14 -7.14
C GLY A 479 -16.31 -38.71 -6.93
N LEU A 480 -15.90 -38.43 -5.69
CA LEU A 480 -14.57 -37.91 -5.30
C LEU A 480 -13.45 -38.98 -5.18
N GLY A 481 -13.65 -40.15 -5.80
CA GLY A 481 -12.68 -41.25 -5.82
C GLY A 481 -12.43 -41.95 -4.49
N ASP A 482 -11.55 -42.95 -4.52
CA ASP A 482 -11.27 -43.83 -3.37
C ASP A 482 -10.23 -43.26 -2.38
N LYS A 483 -9.77 -42.01 -2.55
CA LYS A 483 -8.65 -41.45 -1.77
C LYS A 483 -9.09 -40.26 -0.89
N PRO A 484 -8.66 -40.20 0.38
CA PRO A 484 -9.02 -39.14 1.33
C PRO A 484 -8.50 -37.76 0.91
N TYR A 485 -9.15 -36.71 1.38
CA TYR A 485 -8.67 -35.33 1.28
C TYR A 485 -7.45 -35.14 2.21
N GLN A 486 -6.26 -35.00 1.63
CA GLN A 486 -4.99 -34.90 2.37
C GLN A 486 -4.67 -33.43 2.72
N GLN A 487 -4.39 -33.13 4.01
CA GLN A 487 -3.88 -31.82 4.49
C GLN A 487 -2.66 -31.33 3.71
N ASN A 488 -1.89 -32.27 3.14
CA ASN A 488 -0.69 -31.99 2.39
C ASN A 488 -0.92 -31.00 1.23
N ILE A 489 -2.16 -30.90 0.72
CA ILE A 489 -2.47 -30.01 -0.42
C ILE A 489 -2.52 -28.53 0.03
N PRO A 490 -3.42 -28.11 0.94
CA PRO A 490 -3.38 -26.76 1.50
C PRO A 490 -2.05 -26.43 2.18
N GLU A 491 -1.46 -27.37 2.92
CA GLU A 491 -0.19 -27.15 3.62
C GLU A 491 0.99 -26.95 2.65
N SER A 492 1.08 -27.70 1.56
CA SER A 492 2.13 -27.49 0.55
C SER A 492 2.02 -26.13 -0.16
N ILE A 493 0.80 -25.65 -0.40
CA ILE A 493 0.57 -24.31 -0.94
C ILE A 493 0.95 -23.26 0.11
N ASN A 494 0.57 -23.45 1.37
CA ASN A 494 0.91 -22.54 2.46
C ASN A 494 2.42 -22.47 2.71
N ASP A 495 3.12 -23.60 2.67
CA ASP A 495 4.58 -23.66 2.81
C ASP A 495 5.29 -22.97 1.64
N MET A 496 4.83 -23.24 0.41
CA MET A 496 5.29 -22.54 -0.79
C MET A 496 5.05 -21.03 -0.69
N LEU A 497 3.87 -20.59 -0.23
CA LEU A 497 3.56 -19.17 -0.05
C LEU A 497 4.40 -18.49 1.05
N LYS A 498 4.81 -19.24 2.09
CA LYS A 498 5.74 -18.74 3.11
C LYS A 498 7.13 -18.49 2.51
N ASP A 499 7.60 -19.39 1.63
CA ASP A 499 8.85 -19.21 0.88
C ASP A 499 8.77 -18.04 -0.13
N TRP A 500 7.58 -17.76 -0.68
CA TRP A 500 7.32 -16.65 -1.60
C TRP A 500 7.40 -15.25 -0.96
N SER A 501 7.46 -15.14 0.36
CA SER A 501 7.74 -13.87 1.04
C SER A 501 9.11 -13.26 0.67
N ASN A 502 9.99 -14.05 0.04
CA ASN A 502 11.29 -13.63 -0.47
C ASN A 502 11.39 -13.57 -2.00
N PHE A 503 10.29 -13.72 -2.75
CA PHE A 503 10.31 -13.83 -4.21
C PHE A 503 9.82 -12.56 -4.92
N VAL A 504 10.51 -12.18 -6.00
CA VAL A 504 10.21 -11.00 -6.83
C VAL A 504 9.35 -11.45 -8.02
N PRO A 505 8.31 -10.69 -8.45
CA PRO A 505 7.41 -11.04 -9.57
C PRO A 505 8.05 -11.36 -10.94
N ARG A 506 9.37 -11.28 -11.09
CA ARG A 506 10.11 -11.47 -12.35
C ARG A 506 10.56 -12.91 -12.61
N ASP A 507 10.27 -13.86 -11.72
CA ASP A 507 10.76 -15.24 -11.80
C ASP A 507 9.63 -16.30 -12.00
N MET A 508 8.48 -15.89 -12.54
CA MET A 508 7.33 -16.79 -12.83
C MET A 508 7.66 -17.84 -13.91
N ASP A 509 8.56 -17.49 -14.82
CA ASP A 509 9.15 -18.33 -15.85
C ASP A 509 10.01 -19.45 -15.23
N LYS A 510 10.83 -19.17 -14.22
CA LYS A 510 11.62 -20.19 -13.49
C LYS A 510 10.74 -21.22 -12.78
N PHE A 511 9.58 -20.80 -12.25
CA PHE A 511 8.59 -21.68 -11.63
C PHE A 511 7.87 -22.59 -12.66
N ILE A 512 7.45 -22.03 -13.80
CA ILE A 512 6.81 -22.80 -14.88
C ILE A 512 7.79 -23.81 -15.48
N VAL A 513 9.06 -23.44 -15.64
CA VAL A 513 10.12 -24.34 -16.11
C VAL A 513 10.36 -25.48 -15.11
N GLN A 514 10.45 -25.21 -13.80
CA GLN A 514 10.63 -26.25 -12.76
C GLN A 514 9.43 -27.19 -12.55
N LEU A 515 8.19 -26.73 -12.82
CA LEU A 515 6.99 -27.56 -12.75
C LEU A 515 6.73 -28.39 -14.00
N SER A 516 7.11 -27.87 -15.16
CA SER A 516 6.84 -28.50 -16.45
C SER A 516 7.55 -29.86 -16.64
N ASP A 517 8.65 -30.09 -15.93
CA ASP A 517 9.43 -31.34 -16.04
C ASP A 517 8.90 -32.50 -15.18
N LYS A 518 7.89 -32.25 -14.33
CA LYS A 518 7.46 -33.20 -13.27
C LYS A 518 6.13 -33.89 -13.54
N TRP A 519 5.40 -33.52 -14.58
CA TRP A 519 4.01 -33.95 -14.78
C TRP A 519 3.84 -34.68 -16.11
N GLU A 520 2.92 -35.63 -16.16
CA GLU A 520 2.57 -36.41 -17.34
C GLU A 520 1.06 -36.26 -17.61
N VAL A 521 0.67 -36.33 -18.88
CA VAL A 521 -0.73 -36.34 -19.28
C VAL A 521 -1.32 -37.73 -19.01
N LEU A 522 -2.60 -37.81 -18.61
CA LEU A 522 -3.26 -39.10 -18.43
C LEU A 522 -3.41 -39.83 -19.77
N PRO A 523 -3.38 -41.18 -19.78
CA PRO A 523 -3.49 -42.00 -21.00
C PRO A 523 -4.62 -41.60 -21.95
N GLN A 524 -5.80 -41.33 -21.39
CA GLN A 524 -6.99 -40.91 -22.14
C GLN A 524 -6.86 -39.55 -22.83
N PHE A 525 -5.91 -38.71 -22.43
CA PHE A 525 -5.63 -37.39 -23.02
C PHE A 525 -4.31 -37.36 -23.80
N GLU A 526 -3.59 -38.48 -23.90
CA GLU A 526 -2.29 -38.57 -24.58
C GLU A 526 -2.38 -38.21 -26.07
N HIS A 527 -3.53 -38.40 -26.71
CA HIS A 527 -3.76 -37.93 -28.09
C HIS A 527 -3.62 -36.40 -28.26
N ASN A 528 -3.65 -35.64 -27.16
CA ASN A 528 -3.39 -34.20 -27.17
C ASN A 528 -1.90 -33.84 -26.99
N LEU A 529 -1.04 -34.83 -26.70
CA LEU A 529 0.39 -34.65 -26.54
C LEU A 529 1.03 -34.12 -27.84
N SER A 530 2.14 -33.41 -27.66
CA SER A 530 3.03 -33.07 -28.77
C SER A 530 3.83 -34.31 -29.17
N THR A 531 4.19 -34.41 -30.45
CA THR A 531 5.08 -35.45 -30.96
C THR A 531 6.54 -35.25 -30.54
N LYS A 532 6.91 -34.04 -30.10
CA LYS A 532 8.21 -33.73 -29.52
C LYS A 532 8.20 -34.00 -28.02
N SER A 533 9.31 -34.51 -27.46
CA SER A 533 9.46 -34.58 -26.01
C SER A 533 9.66 -33.18 -25.41
N HIS A 534 9.31 -33.01 -24.14
CA HIS A 534 9.36 -31.69 -23.48
C HIS A 534 10.77 -31.05 -23.49
N GLY A 535 11.82 -31.87 -23.38
CA GLY A 535 13.22 -31.43 -23.45
C GLY A 535 13.63 -30.92 -24.83
N GLU A 536 12.98 -31.39 -25.90
CA GLU A 536 13.24 -31.01 -27.30
C GLU A 536 12.44 -29.79 -27.75
N MET A 537 11.48 -29.33 -26.93
CA MET A 537 10.67 -28.14 -27.23
C MET A 537 11.38 -26.84 -26.84
N THR A 538 11.23 -25.81 -27.65
CA THR A 538 11.59 -24.43 -27.27
C THR A 538 10.66 -23.90 -26.17
N PRO A 539 11.05 -22.84 -25.43
CA PRO A 539 10.15 -22.20 -24.45
C PRO A 539 8.78 -21.80 -25.02
N GLU A 540 8.75 -21.32 -26.26
CA GLU A 540 7.54 -20.92 -26.98
C GLU A 540 6.69 -22.14 -27.32
N GLU A 541 7.30 -23.24 -27.77
CA GLU A 541 6.63 -24.51 -28.03
C GLU A 541 6.04 -25.11 -26.74
N ARG A 542 6.77 -25.05 -25.62
CA ARG A 542 6.28 -25.47 -24.30
C ARG A 542 5.09 -24.62 -23.85
N LYS A 543 5.15 -23.30 -24.06
CA LYS A 543 4.05 -22.39 -23.74
C LYS A 543 2.80 -22.69 -24.59
N ALA A 544 2.97 -22.90 -25.89
CA ALA A 544 1.88 -23.28 -26.79
C ALA A 544 1.29 -24.65 -26.44
N PHE A 545 2.13 -25.61 -26.07
CA PHE A 545 1.71 -26.93 -25.59
C PHE A 545 0.88 -26.83 -24.30
N MET A 546 1.33 -26.07 -23.31
CA MET A 546 0.57 -25.85 -22.07
C MET A 546 -0.76 -25.14 -22.33
N GLN A 547 -0.81 -24.20 -23.28
CA GLN A 547 -2.07 -23.59 -23.72
C GLN A 547 -3.02 -24.59 -24.40
N LYS A 548 -2.49 -25.57 -25.15
CA LYS A 548 -3.28 -26.64 -25.76
C LYS A 548 -3.86 -27.58 -24.70
N VAL A 549 -3.05 -28.00 -23.74
CA VAL A 549 -3.49 -28.85 -22.61
C VAL A 549 -4.52 -28.11 -21.75
N ASP A 550 -4.33 -26.82 -21.50
CA ASP A 550 -5.30 -26.01 -20.75
C ASP A 550 -6.67 -25.94 -21.44
N LYS A 551 -6.72 -25.99 -22.78
CA LYS A 551 -8.00 -26.03 -23.53
C LYS A 551 -8.73 -27.37 -23.42
N VAL A 552 -8.11 -28.41 -22.84
CA VAL A 552 -8.74 -29.72 -22.65
C VAL A 552 -9.70 -29.65 -21.46
N CYS A 553 -10.96 -29.97 -21.73
CA CYS A 553 -11.98 -30.08 -20.69
C CYS A 553 -12.29 -31.56 -20.43
N PRO A 554 -12.20 -32.04 -19.17
CA PRO A 554 -12.61 -33.40 -18.82
C PRO A 554 -14.05 -33.71 -19.19
N ASP A 555 -14.95 -32.71 -19.19
CA ASP A 555 -16.34 -32.86 -19.62
C ASP A 555 -16.85 -31.61 -20.37
N PRO A 556 -16.72 -31.57 -21.72
CA PRO A 556 -17.11 -30.40 -22.50
C PRO A 556 -18.60 -30.03 -22.38
N ALA A 557 -19.48 -31.01 -22.16
CA ALA A 557 -20.91 -30.77 -22.02
C ALA A 557 -21.23 -30.12 -20.67
N ALA A 558 -20.63 -30.62 -19.58
CA ALA A 558 -20.78 -30.02 -18.25
C ALA A 558 -20.18 -28.61 -18.18
N TYR A 559 -19.02 -28.42 -18.78
CA TYR A 559 -18.38 -27.12 -18.87
C TYR A 559 -19.24 -26.11 -19.63
N LYS A 560 -19.79 -26.50 -20.79
CA LYS A 560 -20.75 -25.67 -21.54
C LYS A 560 -21.97 -25.32 -20.69
N ARG A 561 -22.56 -26.28 -19.95
CA ARG A 561 -23.69 -26.02 -19.05
C ARG A 561 -23.37 -24.96 -18.00
N CYS A 562 -22.20 -25.07 -17.36
CA CYS A 562 -21.77 -24.11 -16.35
C CYS A 562 -21.50 -22.71 -16.93
N LEU A 563 -20.89 -22.63 -18.12
CA LEU A 563 -20.67 -21.36 -18.84
C LEU A 563 -21.98 -20.72 -19.32
N SER A 564 -22.92 -21.53 -19.81
CA SER A 564 -24.20 -21.05 -20.31
C SER A 564 -25.22 -20.77 -19.20
N PHE A 565 -24.89 -21.12 -17.95
CA PHE A 565 -25.79 -20.95 -16.82
C PHE A 565 -26.05 -19.48 -16.57
N LYS A 566 -27.33 -19.10 -16.55
CA LYS A 566 -27.80 -17.78 -16.16
C LYS A 566 -28.60 -17.93 -14.88
N PHE A 567 -28.60 -16.89 -14.04
CA PHE A 567 -29.46 -16.86 -12.87
C PHE A 567 -30.89 -17.17 -13.29
N THR A 568 -31.48 -18.17 -12.63
CA THR A 568 -32.90 -18.44 -12.79
C THR A 568 -33.63 -17.31 -12.09
N ALA A 569 -34.34 -16.45 -12.84
CA ALA A 569 -35.32 -15.56 -12.25
C ALA A 569 -36.33 -16.47 -11.55
N ALA A 570 -36.31 -16.52 -10.22
CA ALA A 570 -37.17 -17.40 -9.46
C ALA A 570 -38.63 -16.95 -9.65
N THR A 571 -39.33 -17.54 -10.62
CA THR A 571 -40.77 -17.66 -10.56
C THR A 571 -41.06 -18.73 -9.53
N CYS A 572 -41.26 -18.33 -8.28
CA CYS A 572 -41.75 -19.23 -7.24
C CYS A 572 -43.20 -19.61 -7.57
N THR A 573 -43.39 -20.76 -8.21
CA THR A 573 -44.65 -21.49 -8.19
C THR A 573 -44.78 -22.17 -6.83
N THR A 574 -45.52 -21.54 -5.92
CA THR A 574 -46.15 -22.24 -4.79
C THR A 574 -47.55 -22.68 -5.23
N THR A 575 -47.79 -23.98 -5.16
CA THR A 575 -49.11 -24.59 -5.35
C THR A 575 -50.13 -24.06 -4.35
N SER A 576 -51.19 -23.48 -4.91
CA SER A 576 -52.59 -23.40 -4.45
C SER A 576 -52.88 -22.90 -3.04
N GLY A 577 -53.31 -21.63 -2.98
CA GLY A 577 -53.99 -21.02 -1.85
C GLY A 577 -54.33 -19.56 -2.14
N GLU A 578 -55.35 -19.38 -2.99
CA GLU A 578 -56.15 -18.16 -3.18
C GLU A 578 -55.49 -16.90 -3.79
N SER A 579 -56.10 -16.51 -4.90
CA SER A 579 -55.92 -15.27 -5.62
C SER A 579 -55.98 -14.03 -4.71
N ALA A 580 -54.90 -13.25 -4.71
CA ALA A 580 -55.02 -11.80 -4.66
C ALA A 580 -53.91 -11.21 -5.52
N SER A 581 -54.25 -10.94 -6.77
CA SER A 581 -53.65 -9.85 -7.52
C SER A 581 -53.63 -8.61 -6.63
N ASN A 582 -52.45 -8.15 -6.22
CA ASN A 582 -52.28 -6.76 -5.85
C ASN A 582 -50.97 -6.27 -6.46
N GLN A 583 -51.15 -5.55 -7.57
CA GLN A 583 -50.18 -4.58 -8.05
C GLN A 583 -49.70 -3.74 -6.86
N PHE A 584 -48.40 -3.75 -6.57
CA PHE A 584 -47.81 -2.72 -5.71
C PHE A 584 -47.76 -1.41 -6.52
N SER A 585 -48.93 -0.80 -6.74
CA SER A 585 -49.07 0.50 -7.36
C SER A 585 -49.16 1.55 -6.27
N CYS A 586 -48.06 2.27 -6.02
CA CYS A 586 -48.14 3.55 -5.34
C CYS A 586 -48.65 4.60 -6.33
N ASP A 587 -49.77 5.23 -6.01
CA ASP A 587 -50.31 6.32 -6.81
C ASP A 587 -49.80 7.68 -6.34
N ILE A 588 -49.74 8.69 -7.22
CA ILE A 588 -49.17 10.00 -6.86
C ILE A 588 -49.93 10.65 -5.69
N SER A 589 -51.20 10.29 -5.52
CA SER A 589 -52.08 10.65 -4.41
C SER A 589 -51.55 10.21 -3.04
N GLU A 590 -50.77 9.13 -2.94
CA GLU A 590 -50.18 8.65 -1.69
C GLU A 590 -48.99 9.51 -1.21
N LEU A 591 -48.44 10.34 -2.12
CA LEU A 591 -47.40 11.31 -1.79
C LEU A 591 -47.99 12.68 -1.39
N ALA A 592 -49.33 12.83 -1.36
CA ALA A 592 -49.99 14.08 -1.00
C ALA A 592 -49.55 14.69 0.34
N PRO A 593 -49.18 13.94 1.40
CA PRO A 593 -48.67 14.56 2.62
C PRO A 593 -47.27 15.21 2.47
N LEU A 594 -46.59 15.02 1.33
CA LEU A 594 -45.36 15.75 0.96
C LEU A 594 -45.65 17.09 0.25
N ASN A 595 -46.93 17.43 0.04
CA ASN A 595 -47.34 18.69 -0.57
C ASN A 595 -46.81 19.89 0.24
N GLY A 596 -46.30 20.89 -0.46
CA GLY A 596 -45.64 22.06 0.12
C GLY A 596 -44.14 21.88 0.37
N GLN A 597 -43.62 20.65 0.38
CA GLN A 597 -42.18 20.37 0.45
C GLN A 597 -41.62 19.87 -0.88
N PHE A 598 -42.40 19.17 -1.70
CA PHE A 598 -42.05 18.81 -3.07
C PHE A 598 -43.12 19.31 -4.05
N SER A 599 -42.68 19.83 -5.21
CA SER A 599 -43.57 20.14 -6.33
C SER A 599 -44.22 18.87 -6.88
N LYS A 600 -45.36 19.02 -7.58
CA LYS A 600 -46.07 17.86 -8.17
C LYS A 600 -45.19 17.15 -9.20
N GLU A 601 -44.37 17.90 -9.92
CA GLU A 601 -43.41 17.41 -10.91
C GLU A 601 -42.27 16.62 -10.24
N GLU A 602 -41.74 17.08 -9.10
CA GLU A 602 -40.74 16.34 -8.32
C GLU A 602 -41.31 15.06 -7.72
N GLN A 603 -42.55 15.08 -7.23
CA GLN A 603 -43.23 13.88 -6.71
C GLN A 603 -43.46 12.86 -7.83
N ALA A 604 -43.91 13.29 -9.01
CA ALA A 604 -44.07 12.43 -10.18
C ALA A 604 -42.74 11.82 -10.61
N SER A 605 -41.67 12.62 -10.70
CA SER A 605 -40.32 12.18 -11.05
C SER A 605 -39.74 11.17 -10.06
N LEU A 606 -39.94 11.39 -8.75
CA LEU A 606 -39.54 10.44 -7.70
C LEU A 606 -40.26 9.11 -7.83
N LEU A 607 -41.58 9.16 -8.08
CA LEU A 607 -42.42 7.99 -8.21
C LEU A 607 -42.08 7.19 -9.46
N GLU A 608 -41.88 7.86 -10.59
CA GLU A 608 -41.51 7.22 -11.87
C GLU A 608 -40.14 6.53 -11.77
N LYS A 609 -39.14 7.20 -11.21
CA LYS A 609 -37.81 6.60 -10.99
C LYS A 609 -37.85 5.45 -9.99
N GLY A 610 -38.66 5.56 -8.94
CA GLY A 610 -38.87 4.48 -7.98
C GLY A 610 -39.55 3.25 -8.62
N LYS A 611 -40.59 3.47 -9.43
CA LYS A 611 -41.30 2.43 -10.19
C LYS A 611 -40.39 1.75 -11.22
N SER A 612 -39.51 2.50 -11.89
CA SER A 612 -38.52 1.95 -12.83
C SER A 612 -37.55 0.99 -12.13
N ILE A 613 -37.07 1.32 -10.94
CA ILE A 613 -36.19 0.43 -10.15
C ILE A 613 -36.91 -0.86 -9.76
N LEU A 614 -38.19 -0.76 -9.39
CA LEU A 614 -39.04 -1.91 -9.03
C LEU A 614 -39.31 -2.81 -10.22
N HIS A 615 -39.72 -2.22 -11.35
CA HIS A 615 -40.04 -2.93 -12.58
C HIS A 615 -38.82 -3.67 -13.14
N ASN A 616 -37.63 -3.07 -13.02
CA ASN A 616 -36.39 -3.65 -13.54
C ASN A 616 -35.69 -4.59 -12.55
N ALA A 617 -36.31 -4.92 -11.40
CA ALA A 617 -35.75 -5.76 -10.34
C ALA A 617 -34.33 -5.34 -9.89
N LYS A 618 -34.01 -4.05 -9.94
CA LYS A 618 -32.67 -3.50 -9.67
C LYS A 618 -32.40 -3.31 -8.17
N PHE A 619 -32.96 -4.16 -7.32
CA PHE A 619 -32.68 -4.10 -5.88
C PHE A 619 -32.80 -5.48 -5.22
N ARG A 620 -32.04 -5.68 -4.15
CA ARG A 620 -31.96 -6.94 -3.40
C ARG A 620 -32.03 -6.66 -1.90
N GLU A 621 -32.76 -7.48 -1.16
CA GLU A 621 -32.71 -7.45 0.31
C GLU A 621 -31.37 -8.00 0.82
N GLY A 622 -30.74 -7.26 1.71
CA GLY A 622 -29.51 -7.65 2.39
C GLY A 622 -29.78 -8.60 3.56
N PHE A 623 -28.72 -9.11 4.17
CA PHE A 623 -28.81 -10.08 5.27
C PHE A 623 -29.43 -9.53 6.56
N GLN A 624 -29.51 -8.21 6.70
CA GLN A 624 -30.20 -7.54 7.81
C GLN A 624 -31.62 -7.20 7.41
N GLU A 625 -32.61 -7.62 8.21
CA GLU A 625 -34.02 -7.33 7.95
C GLU A 625 -34.23 -5.81 7.77
N GLY A 626 -34.82 -5.41 6.65
CA GLY A 626 -35.06 -4.00 6.36
C GLY A 626 -33.87 -3.23 5.76
N VAL A 627 -32.79 -3.92 5.37
CA VAL A 627 -31.68 -3.33 4.59
C VAL A 627 -31.74 -3.87 3.17
N PHE A 628 -31.65 -2.97 2.19
CA PHE A 628 -31.74 -3.28 0.76
C PHE A 628 -30.57 -2.64 0.03
N PHE A 629 -30.13 -3.27 -1.05
CA PHE A 629 -29.14 -2.74 -1.97
C PHE A 629 -29.85 -2.39 -3.27
N VAL A 630 -29.81 -1.12 -3.66
CA VAL A 630 -30.53 -0.59 -4.83
C VAL A 630 -29.53 -0.14 -5.87
N ASP A 631 -29.54 -0.80 -7.03
CA ASP A 631 -28.75 -0.42 -8.19
C ASP A 631 -29.49 0.65 -9.01
N SER A 632 -28.84 1.79 -9.21
CA SER A 632 -29.34 2.89 -10.02
C SER A 632 -28.28 3.39 -11.00
N GLU A 633 -27.47 2.47 -11.55
CA GLU A 633 -26.47 2.74 -12.61
C GLU A 633 -25.32 3.66 -12.15
N GLY A 634 -25.10 3.73 -10.84
CA GLY A 634 -23.91 4.34 -10.24
C GLY A 634 -22.76 3.32 -10.15
N PRO A 635 -21.54 3.77 -9.78
CA PRO A 635 -20.37 2.87 -9.66
C PRO A 635 -20.54 1.78 -8.60
N LEU A 636 -21.44 1.96 -7.62
CA LEU A 636 -21.83 0.96 -6.63
C LEU A 636 -23.34 1.06 -6.31
N PRO A 637 -24.02 -0.05 -5.93
CA PRO A 637 -25.39 -0.02 -5.42
C PRO A 637 -25.52 0.76 -4.11
N TYR A 638 -26.61 1.51 -3.95
CA TYR A 638 -26.89 2.25 -2.73
C TYR A 638 -27.46 1.33 -1.64
N ARG A 639 -26.85 1.34 -0.45
CA ARG A 639 -27.43 0.73 0.75
C ARG A 639 -28.59 1.60 1.24
N VAL A 640 -29.79 1.06 1.21
CA VAL A 640 -31.04 1.67 1.66
C VAL A 640 -31.55 0.90 2.87
N GLN A 641 -31.69 1.56 4.01
CA GLN A 641 -32.40 1.00 5.14
C GLN A 641 -33.84 1.52 5.11
N CYS A 642 -34.82 0.64 5.24
CA CYS A 642 -36.22 0.99 5.35
C CYS A 642 -36.82 0.07 6.41
N LEU A 643 -37.24 0.61 7.54
CA LEU A 643 -37.83 -0.16 8.65
C LEU A 643 -39.35 -0.24 8.52
N LYS A 644 -39.98 -1.25 9.14
CA LYS A 644 -41.46 -1.38 9.21
C LYS A 644 -42.15 -0.17 9.88
N SER A 645 -41.39 0.61 10.65
CA SER A 645 -41.80 1.88 11.27
C SER A 645 -41.88 3.06 10.29
N GLY A 646 -41.49 2.89 9.03
CA GLY A 646 -41.45 3.97 8.03
C GLY A 646 -40.16 4.80 8.07
N THR A 647 -39.21 4.48 8.96
CA THR A 647 -37.91 5.17 8.98
C THR A 647 -37.03 4.66 7.83
N CYS A 648 -36.62 5.58 6.96
CA CYS A 648 -35.73 5.30 5.84
C CYS A 648 -34.38 6.02 5.98
N SER A 649 -33.30 5.39 5.50
CA SER A 649 -31.99 6.03 5.32
C SER A 649 -31.34 5.55 4.02
N CYS A 650 -30.68 6.47 3.31
CA CYS A 650 -29.95 6.18 2.08
C CYS A 650 -28.72 7.08 1.97
N GLY A 651 -27.60 6.53 1.49
CA GLY A 651 -26.35 7.27 1.31
C GLY A 651 -26.31 8.21 0.10
N CYS A 652 -27.38 8.31 -0.69
CA CYS A 652 -27.36 9.10 -1.93
C CYS A 652 -27.44 10.62 -1.69
N ASN A 653 -26.85 11.39 -2.60
CA ASN A 653 -26.84 12.86 -2.52
C ASN A 653 -28.24 13.48 -2.50
N PHE A 654 -29.19 12.85 -3.18
CA PHE A 654 -30.59 13.29 -3.20
C PHE A 654 -31.25 13.11 -1.82
N PHE A 655 -31.06 11.95 -1.18
CA PHE A 655 -31.58 11.68 0.17
C PHE A 655 -30.96 12.63 1.20
N ASN A 656 -29.66 12.91 1.10
CA ASN A 656 -28.97 13.84 2.00
C ASN A 656 -29.59 15.26 2.05
N ARG A 657 -30.15 15.75 0.93
CA ARG A 657 -30.79 17.07 0.86
C ARG A 657 -32.26 17.03 1.25
N ASN A 658 -32.93 15.98 0.80
CA ASN A 658 -34.39 15.93 0.82
C ASN A 658 -34.95 14.99 1.88
N ASN A 659 -34.12 14.25 2.63
CA ASN A 659 -34.50 13.18 3.58
C ASN A 659 -35.44 12.10 3.00
N LEU A 660 -35.61 12.08 1.69
CA LEU A 660 -36.38 11.13 0.91
C LEU A 660 -35.80 11.09 -0.52
N CYS A 661 -35.70 9.91 -1.10
CA CYS A 661 -35.19 9.71 -2.47
C CYS A 661 -35.94 8.58 -3.17
N PHE A 662 -35.79 8.48 -4.49
CA PHE A 662 -36.44 7.44 -5.29
C PHE A 662 -35.96 6.02 -4.93
N HIS A 663 -34.75 5.84 -4.38
CA HIS A 663 -34.29 4.56 -3.84
C HIS A 663 -35.08 4.14 -2.59
N CYS A 664 -35.28 5.07 -1.65
CA CYS A 664 -36.10 4.83 -0.45
C CYS A 664 -37.56 4.58 -0.83
N LEU A 665 -38.07 5.32 -1.81
CA LEU A 665 -39.45 5.17 -2.29
C LEU A 665 -39.65 3.82 -2.99
N ALA A 666 -38.70 3.37 -3.82
CA ALA A 666 -38.73 2.05 -4.44
C ALA A 666 -38.83 0.94 -3.37
N VAL A 667 -37.97 0.98 -2.35
CA VAL A 667 -38.01 0.02 -1.24
C VAL A 667 -39.30 0.13 -0.43
N ALA A 668 -39.81 1.34 -0.19
CA ALA A 668 -41.05 1.55 0.55
C ALA A 668 -42.28 0.99 -0.18
N ILE A 669 -42.33 1.11 -1.51
CA ILE A 669 -43.37 0.51 -2.36
C ILE A 669 -43.27 -1.02 -2.30
N HIS A 670 -42.05 -1.58 -2.43
CA HIS A 670 -41.83 -3.02 -2.32
C HIS A 670 -42.29 -3.59 -0.97
N ARG A 671 -42.05 -2.84 0.12
CA ARG A 671 -42.47 -3.25 1.48
C ARG A 671 -43.91 -2.89 1.83
N GLY A 672 -44.65 -2.21 0.95
CA GLY A 672 -46.00 -1.73 1.23
C GLY A 672 -46.08 -0.74 2.41
N CYS A 673 -45.03 0.04 2.67
CA CYS A 673 -44.96 0.95 3.81
C CYS A 673 -44.87 2.44 3.44
N VAL A 674 -45.25 2.81 2.21
CA VAL A 674 -45.18 4.20 1.68
C VAL A 674 -45.86 5.20 2.60
N GLN A 675 -47.09 4.92 3.06
CA GLN A 675 -47.81 5.83 3.96
C GLN A 675 -47.07 6.09 5.27
N LYS A 676 -46.42 5.07 5.84
CA LYS A 676 -45.62 5.21 7.06
C LYS A 676 -44.35 6.04 6.82
N VAL A 677 -43.73 5.89 5.65
CA VAL A 677 -42.54 6.67 5.26
C VAL A 677 -42.90 8.15 5.08
N VAL A 678 -44.03 8.41 4.44
CA VAL A 678 -44.53 9.77 4.22
C VAL A 678 -44.97 10.42 5.55
N GLN A 679 -45.58 9.68 6.46
CA GLN A 679 -45.92 10.16 7.81
C GLN A 679 -44.68 10.39 8.70
N ALA A 680 -43.65 9.55 8.56
CA ALA A 680 -42.38 9.68 9.30
C ALA A 680 -41.42 10.71 8.67
N TYR A 681 -41.84 11.39 7.60
CA TYR A 681 -41.00 12.34 6.87
C TYR A 681 -40.69 13.57 7.72
N LYS A 682 -39.40 13.82 7.94
CA LYS A 682 -38.92 14.88 8.86
C LYS A 682 -38.71 16.24 8.20
N GLY A 683 -39.25 16.46 6.99
CA GLY A 683 -38.97 17.66 6.19
C GLY A 683 -37.63 17.61 5.47
N ARG A 684 -37.36 18.56 4.58
CA ARG A 684 -36.08 18.65 3.86
C ARG A 684 -34.97 19.17 4.78
N ASN A 685 -33.72 18.82 4.51
CA ASN A 685 -32.57 19.31 5.27
C ASN A 685 -32.21 20.74 4.81
N LEU A 686 -32.81 21.73 5.46
CA LEU A 686 -32.66 23.16 5.12
C LEU A 686 -31.18 23.60 5.09
N ASN A 687 -30.35 23.12 6.03
CA ASN A 687 -28.91 23.45 6.06
C ASN A 687 -28.16 22.92 4.83
N LYS A 688 -28.49 21.70 4.37
CA LYS A 688 -27.87 21.12 3.16
C LYS A 688 -28.43 21.68 1.86
N ILE A 689 -29.67 22.18 1.86
CA ILE A 689 -30.26 22.85 0.70
C ILE A 689 -29.63 24.23 0.52
N SER A 690 -29.56 25.03 1.59
CA SER A 690 -28.98 26.38 1.59
C SER A 690 -27.48 26.41 1.22
N THR A 691 -26.75 25.31 1.48
CA THR A 691 -25.32 25.18 1.13
C THR A 691 -25.09 24.56 -0.25
N SER A 692 -26.14 24.03 -0.92
CA SER A 692 -26.02 23.36 -2.22
C SER A 692 -26.18 24.29 -3.43
N THR A 693 -26.81 25.46 -3.26
CA THR A 693 -26.99 26.51 -4.28
C THR A 693 -26.03 27.69 -4.11
N ALA A 694 -25.27 27.75 -3.01
CA ALA A 694 -24.20 28.72 -2.85
C ALA A 694 -23.07 28.42 -3.86
N PRO A 695 -22.56 29.42 -4.62
CA PRO A 695 -21.32 29.24 -5.36
C PRO A 695 -20.26 28.78 -4.38
N LYS A 696 -19.43 27.79 -4.76
CA LYS A 696 -18.48 27.08 -3.86
C LYS A 696 -17.57 27.97 -3.00
N ASN A 697 -17.55 29.29 -3.22
CA ASN A 697 -16.67 30.26 -2.58
C ASN A 697 -17.34 31.53 -2.02
N VAL A 698 -18.67 31.64 -1.95
CA VAL A 698 -19.30 32.82 -1.33
C VAL A 698 -19.43 32.60 0.18
N GLY A 699 -18.54 33.25 0.94
CA GLY A 699 -18.33 33.05 2.39
C GLY A 699 -16.98 32.39 2.75
N ALA A 700 -16.17 32.03 1.76
CA ALA A 700 -14.83 31.48 1.98
C ALA A 700 -13.83 32.59 2.33
N LYS A 701 -13.44 32.66 3.61
CA LYS A 701 -12.14 33.24 4.00
C LYS A 701 -11.03 32.28 3.58
N ALA A 702 -9.89 32.85 3.17
CA ALA A 702 -8.66 32.25 2.66
C ALA A 702 -8.27 30.87 3.26
N PRO A 703 -7.57 30.01 2.48
CA PRO A 703 -7.41 28.58 2.77
C PRO A 703 -6.73 28.30 4.12
N SER A 704 -7.31 27.39 4.90
CA SER A 704 -6.79 27.01 6.21
C SER A 704 -5.52 26.16 6.10
N ARG A 705 -4.50 26.56 6.87
CA ARG A 705 -3.36 25.72 7.25
C ARG A 705 -3.87 24.40 7.87
N LYS A 706 -3.09 23.33 7.63
CA LYS A 706 -3.16 21.95 8.18
C LYS A 706 -3.93 21.80 9.52
N ARG A 707 -4.71 20.71 9.67
CA ARG A 707 -5.53 20.39 10.86
C ARG A 707 -4.78 20.60 12.20
N PRO A 708 -5.31 21.47 13.06
CA PRO A 708 -5.04 21.53 14.51
C PRO A 708 -5.66 20.33 15.25
N LEU A 709 -5.18 20.07 16.46
CA LEU A 709 -5.83 19.20 17.45
C LEU A 709 -7.20 19.75 17.82
N ASP A 710 -8.14 18.86 18.15
CA ASP A 710 -9.48 19.20 18.64
C ASP A 710 -9.46 20.32 19.70
N ASP A 711 -10.40 21.27 19.56
CA ASP A 711 -10.68 22.34 20.52
C ASP A 711 -11.12 21.75 21.87
N VAL A 712 -10.15 21.38 22.70
CA VAL A 712 -10.29 21.41 24.16
C VAL A 712 -9.87 22.81 24.58
N VAL A 713 -10.73 23.53 25.29
CA VAL A 713 -10.39 24.82 25.92
C VAL A 713 -9.11 24.63 26.74
N MET A 714 -7.96 25.05 26.20
CA MET A 714 -6.70 25.06 26.92
C MET A 714 -6.59 26.40 27.63
N GLU A 715 -6.56 26.38 28.95
CA GLU A 715 -6.29 27.59 29.73
C GLU A 715 -4.87 28.11 29.46
N SER A 716 -4.68 29.42 29.56
CA SER A 716 -3.35 30.04 29.58
C SER A 716 -2.52 29.46 30.74
N HIS A 717 -1.20 29.36 30.55
CA HIS A 717 -0.31 28.95 31.64
C HIS A 717 -0.44 29.94 32.81
N SER A 718 -0.67 29.41 34.01
CA SER A 718 -0.65 30.15 35.27
C SER A 718 0.63 29.81 36.04
N GLN A 719 1.30 30.81 36.59
CA GLN A 719 2.46 30.57 37.45
C GLN A 719 1.98 30.10 38.83
N LYS A 720 2.57 29.02 39.36
CA LYS A 720 2.26 28.48 40.70
C LYS A 720 3.52 28.12 41.47
N GLN A 721 3.49 28.35 42.78
CA GLN A 721 4.51 27.84 43.69
C GLN A 721 4.40 26.33 43.80
N ILE A 722 5.53 25.63 43.75
CA ILE A 722 5.59 24.18 43.92
C ILE A 722 5.26 23.87 45.38
N LYS A 723 4.06 23.30 45.62
CA LYS A 723 3.59 22.86 46.94
C LYS A 723 2.87 21.51 46.84
N GLY A 724 2.97 20.69 47.89
CA GLY A 724 2.24 19.42 47.99
C GLY A 724 2.71 18.36 46.98
N ASN A 725 1.76 17.61 46.40
CA ASN A 725 2.01 16.40 45.61
C ASN A 725 2.50 16.62 44.16
N ILE A 726 3.02 17.80 43.82
CA ILE A 726 3.55 18.09 42.47
C ILE A 726 4.94 17.44 42.33
N ARG A 727 5.00 16.28 41.67
CA ARG A 727 6.25 15.49 41.61
C ARG A 727 7.02 15.61 40.30
N LYS A 728 6.35 15.82 39.15
CA LYS A 728 6.97 15.72 37.82
C LYS A 728 6.47 16.80 36.85
N CYS A 729 7.37 17.26 35.99
CA CYS A 729 7.04 18.10 34.85
C CYS A 729 6.34 17.30 33.74
N ALA A 730 5.23 17.79 33.21
CA ALA A 730 4.49 17.16 32.12
C ALA A 730 5.19 17.29 30.75
N GLY A 731 6.06 18.30 30.58
CA GLY A 731 6.85 18.48 29.36
C GLY A 731 8.00 17.49 29.22
N CYS A 732 8.94 17.49 30.18
CA CYS A 732 10.15 16.68 30.12
C CYS A 732 10.10 15.37 30.95
N PHE A 733 9.02 15.14 31.71
CA PHE A 733 8.82 13.99 32.61
C PHE A 733 9.83 13.84 33.76
N LYS A 734 10.75 14.79 33.94
CA LYS A 734 11.68 14.85 35.07
C LYS A 734 11.01 15.39 36.34
N PRO A 735 11.60 15.17 37.54
CA PRO A 735 11.11 15.78 38.77
C PRO A 735 10.94 17.30 38.63
N ILE A 736 9.86 17.88 39.14
CA ILE A 736 9.57 19.31 38.91
C ILE A 736 10.66 20.23 39.48
N MET A 737 11.38 19.78 40.51
CA MET A 737 12.50 20.52 41.12
C MET A 737 13.86 20.22 40.47
N SER A 738 13.93 19.32 39.47
CA SER A 738 15.20 18.96 38.83
C SER A 738 15.68 20.05 37.87
N ALA A 739 16.99 20.27 37.83
CA ALA A 739 17.62 21.15 36.85
C ALA A 739 17.35 20.72 35.41
N VAL A 740 16.95 21.67 34.58
CA VAL A 740 16.89 21.51 33.12
C VAL A 740 18.15 22.14 32.54
N ALA A 741 18.92 21.36 31.77
CA ALA A 741 20.19 21.80 31.21
C ALA A 741 20.00 23.09 30.39
N GLY A 742 20.72 24.16 30.78
CA GLY A 742 20.64 25.49 30.15
C GLY A 742 19.57 26.43 30.71
N TYR A 743 18.71 25.98 31.63
CA TYR A 743 17.57 26.76 32.15
C TYR A 743 17.32 26.49 33.64
N HIS A 744 18.38 26.42 34.45
CA HIS A 744 18.27 26.13 35.88
C HIS A 744 18.72 27.34 36.69
N GLU A 745 17.79 27.92 37.44
CA GLU A 745 18.01 28.96 38.44
C GLU A 745 17.38 28.56 39.78
N ALA A 746 17.83 29.14 40.89
CA ALA A 746 17.32 28.79 42.22
C ALA A 746 15.80 29.03 42.34
N ASP A 747 15.29 30.05 41.64
CA ASP A 747 13.86 30.38 41.61
C ASP A 747 13.03 29.31 40.86
N ASP A 748 13.62 28.57 39.91
CA ASP A 748 12.95 27.48 39.17
C ASP A 748 12.64 26.26 40.05
N GLN A 749 13.25 26.15 41.23
CA GLN A 749 12.95 25.08 42.20
C GLN A 749 11.71 25.38 43.05
N ASN A 750 11.30 26.65 43.10
CA ASN A 750 10.19 27.11 43.93
C ASN A 750 8.92 27.37 43.12
N CYS A 751 9.04 27.57 41.80
CA CYS A 751 7.94 27.96 40.92
C CYS A 751 7.83 27.09 39.66
N CYS A 752 6.62 26.90 39.15
CA CYS A 752 6.33 26.16 37.93
C CYS A 752 5.16 26.78 37.16
N PHE A 753 5.00 26.43 35.88
CA PHE A 753 3.79 26.74 35.13
C PHE A 753 2.75 25.63 35.31
N ALA A 754 1.49 25.99 35.47
CA ALA A 754 0.37 25.08 35.55
C ALA A 754 -0.66 25.39 34.46
N ARG A 755 -1.15 24.34 33.79
CA ARG A 755 -2.19 24.44 32.75
C ARG A 755 -3.19 23.31 32.92
N PHE A 756 -4.49 23.62 32.88
CA PHE A 756 -5.53 22.60 32.82
C PHE A 756 -5.66 22.06 31.39
N GLU A 757 -5.47 20.76 31.21
CA GLU A 757 -5.49 20.14 29.87
C GLU A 757 -5.96 18.68 29.91
N ALA A 758 -6.49 18.21 28.77
CA ALA A 758 -6.81 16.81 28.55
C ALA A 758 -5.57 16.03 28.11
N TYR A 759 -5.37 14.83 28.65
CA TYR A 759 -4.29 13.92 28.26
C TYR A 759 -4.72 12.46 28.31
N HIS A 760 -4.06 11.66 27.49
CA HIS A 760 -4.21 10.21 27.54
C HIS A 760 -3.21 9.61 28.52
N PHE A 761 -3.65 8.67 29.35
CA PHE A 761 -2.76 7.84 30.14
C PHE A 761 -3.04 6.36 29.88
N TRP A 762 -1.99 5.57 29.96
CA TRP A 762 -2.09 4.12 29.79
C TRP A 762 -2.62 3.51 31.09
N ARG A 763 -3.85 2.99 31.07
CA ARG A 763 -4.40 2.26 32.21
C ARG A 763 -3.85 0.83 32.16
N LYS A 764 -3.01 0.48 33.15
CA LYS A 764 -2.36 -0.84 33.21
C LYS A 764 -3.34 -2.00 33.32
N GLU A 765 -4.44 -1.81 34.04
CA GLU A 765 -5.48 -2.83 34.26
C GLU A 765 -6.19 -3.22 32.97
N THR A 766 -6.60 -2.25 32.17
CA THR A 766 -7.40 -2.49 30.95
C THR A 766 -6.54 -2.58 29.69
N ARG A 767 -5.23 -2.32 29.79
CA ARG A 767 -4.28 -2.27 28.66
C ARG A 767 -4.78 -1.39 27.51
N GLN A 768 -5.41 -0.26 27.85
CA GLN A 768 -5.92 0.72 26.89
C GLN A 768 -5.54 2.14 27.33
N TRP A 769 -5.41 3.03 26.35
CA TRP A 769 -5.26 4.47 26.59
C TRP A 769 -6.61 5.07 26.97
N GLN A 770 -6.68 5.77 28.10
CA GLN A 770 -7.87 6.51 28.53
C GLN A 770 -7.60 8.01 28.54
N LEU A 771 -8.56 8.79 28.02
CA LEU A 771 -8.54 10.25 28.06
C LEU A 771 -9.01 10.73 29.45
N THR A 772 -8.27 11.66 30.04
CA THR A 772 -8.65 12.34 31.30
C THR A 772 -8.24 13.81 31.26
N THR A 773 -8.79 14.65 32.13
CA THR A 773 -8.46 16.07 32.25
C THR A 773 -7.87 16.35 33.64
N SER A 774 -6.73 17.05 33.72
CA SER A 774 -6.19 17.52 34.99
C SER A 774 -5.28 18.73 34.82
N THR A 775 -5.00 19.44 35.92
CA THR A 775 -3.95 20.46 35.93
C THR A 775 -2.57 19.80 35.81
N ARG A 776 -1.80 20.20 34.81
CA ARG A 776 -0.47 19.69 34.51
C ARG A 776 0.56 20.78 34.80
N HIS A 777 1.70 20.37 35.37
CA HIS A 777 2.73 21.28 35.84
C HIS A 777 3.99 21.15 34.98
N TYR A 778 4.65 22.27 34.70
CA TYR A 778 5.73 22.41 33.74
C TYR A 778 6.87 23.25 34.33
N HIS A 779 8.11 22.93 33.97
CA HIS A 779 9.24 23.81 34.28
C HIS A 779 9.09 25.18 33.60
N LEU A 780 9.69 26.23 34.19
CA LEU A 780 9.71 27.60 33.67
C LEU A 780 10.67 27.75 32.48
N ASN A 781 10.44 26.98 31.42
CA ASN A 781 11.20 27.10 30.17
C ASN A 781 10.35 26.73 28.94
N PRO A 782 10.66 27.27 27.75
CA PRO A 782 9.88 27.07 26.52
C PRO A 782 9.87 25.62 26.05
N VAL A 783 10.96 24.89 26.33
CA VAL A 783 11.14 23.49 25.91
C VAL A 783 10.10 22.59 26.60
N CYS A 784 9.83 22.82 27.88
CA CYS A 784 8.88 22.03 28.66
C CYS A 784 7.43 22.42 28.39
N THR A 785 7.16 23.72 28.22
CA THR A 785 5.80 24.23 27.94
C THR A 785 5.38 24.07 26.48
N LYS A 786 6.32 23.72 25.58
CA LYS A 786 6.16 23.65 24.12
C LYS A 786 5.66 24.97 23.52
N VAL A 787 6.01 26.07 24.15
CA VAL A 787 5.75 27.42 23.64
C VAL A 787 6.90 27.79 22.69
N SER A 788 6.57 28.10 21.43
CA SER A 788 7.56 28.52 20.43
C SER A 788 7.09 29.81 19.75
N GLY A 789 7.80 30.92 19.97
CA GLY A 789 7.58 32.20 19.30
C GLY A 789 6.62 33.16 20.01
N LYS A 790 6.58 34.41 19.52
CA LYS A 790 5.93 35.60 20.10
C LYS A 790 4.39 35.55 20.24
N GLU A 791 3.73 34.41 19.98
CA GLU A 791 2.26 34.34 19.76
C GLU A 791 1.47 33.50 20.78
N SER A 792 1.95 33.29 22.00
CA SER A 792 1.12 32.71 23.06
C SER A 792 1.13 33.59 24.30
N SER A 793 -0.05 33.99 24.79
CA SER A 793 -0.18 34.82 25.98
C SER A 793 -0.02 33.98 27.26
N VAL A 794 1.07 34.19 28.00
CA VAL A 794 1.22 33.73 29.39
C VAL A 794 0.55 34.79 30.25
N LYS A 795 -0.60 34.45 30.86
CA LYS A 795 -1.27 35.34 31.82
C LYS A 795 -0.67 35.11 33.20
N ILE A 796 0.17 36.03 33.65
CA ILE A 796 0.65 36.06 35.04
C ILE A 796 -0.53 36.51 35.92
N GLN A 797 -0.97 35.68 36.86
CA GLN A 797 -2.02 36.08 37.79
C GLN A 797 -1.50 37.18 38.73
N ALA A 798 -2.16 38.33 38.76
CA ALA A 798 -1.78 39.52 39.52
C ALA A 798 -1.81 39.35 41.06
N SER A 799 -2.24 38.18 41.56
CA SER A 799 -2.36 37.89 43.00
C SER A 799 -1.11 37.27 43.62
N PHE A 800 0.01 37.18 42.89
CA PHE A 800 1.26 36.61 43.38
C PHE A 800 2.36 37.68 43.45
N VAL A 801 2.97 37.88 44.62
CA VAL A 801 4.16 38.73 44.77
C VAL A 801 5.33 37.99 44.11
N VAL A 802 5.63 38.37 42.87
CA VAL A 802 6.76 37.82 42.09
C VAL A 802 7.96 38.73 42.32
N SER A 803 9.15 38.17 42.54
CA SER A 803 10.38 38.99 42.58
C SER A 803 10.67 39.54 41.18
N ASP A 804 11.16 40.78 41.09
CA ASP A 804 11.51 41.41 39.81
C ASP A 804 12.49 40.56 39.00
N ARG A 805 13.37 39.83 39.68
CA ARG A 805 14.31 38.87 39.10
C ARG A 805 13.61 37.73 38.34
N LEU A 806 12.55 37.16 38.91
CA LEU A 806 11.83 36.03 38.29
C LEU A 806 11.00 36.50 37.09
N GLN A 807 10.47 37.73 37.12
CA GLN A 807 9.80 38.32 35.96
C GLN A 807 10.77 38.56 34.80
N LEU A 808 11.95 39.13 35.08
CA LEU A 808 12.99 39.33 34.07
C LEU A 808 13.47 38.01 33.46
N LEU A 809 13.61 36.97 34.27
CA LEU A 809 14.01 35.64 33.82
C LEU A 809 12.96 34.98 32.92
N ILE A 810 11.66 35.14 33.20
CA ILE A 810 10.60 34.66 32.31
C ILE A 810 10.57 35.49 31.02
N LYS A 811 10.77 36.81 31.10
CA LYS A 811 10.81 37.71 29.93
C LYS A 811 11.93 37.31 28.97
N ASP A 812 13.14 37.10 29.48
CA ASP A 812 14.32 36.69 28.71
C ASP A 812 14.12 35.32 28.04
N ARG A 813 13.61 34.33 28.79
CA ARG A 813 13.46 32.96 28.28
C ARG A 813 12.35 32.79 27.25
N PHE A 814 11.31 33.62 27.29
CA PHE A 814 10.14 33.51 26.41
C PHE A 814 10.03 34.64 25.38
N ASP A 815 10.99 35.56 25.36
CA ASP A 815 11.10 36.67 24.39
C ASP A 815 9.84 37.57 24.36
N TYR A 816 9.38 37.99 25.56
CA TYR A 816 8.24 38.92 25.72
C TYR A 816 8.68 40.38 25.67
N ASP A 817 8.05 41.19 24.81
CA ASP A 817 8.07 42.64 24.97
C ASP A 817 7.14 43.03 26.13
N LEU A 818 7.72 43.48 27.25
CA LEU A 818 6.95 44.26 28.22
C LEU A 818 6.86 45.66 27.65
N GLY A 819 5.74 45.96 27.00
CA GLY A 819 5.28 47.34 26.93
C GLY A 819 5.17 47.87 28.35
N SER A 820 5.73 49.06 28.56
CA SER A 820 5.58 49.88 29.77
C SER A 820 4.16 49.90 30.31
#